data_AF-C5P503-F1
#
_entry.id   AF-C5P503-F1
#
_cell.length_a   1.000
_cell.length_b   1.000
_cell.length_c   1.000
_cell.angle_alpha   90.00
_cell.angle_beta   90.00
_cell.angle_gamma   90.00
#
_symmetry.space_group_name_H-M   'P 1'
#
loop_
_entity.id
_entity.type
_entity.pdbx_description
1 polymer ?
#
loop_
_entity_poly.entity_id
_entity_poly.type
_entity_poly.pdbx_seq_one_letter_code
_entity_poly.pdbx_strand_id
1 'polypeptide(L)'
;MALLEARVKSVLSGDTLVLTHVTNRSQERILSLAYVSAPRLRREGDEAFAFQSREFLRELLVGKVIQFQILYSIPTGAKREYGIVKLPGGRELPELCVSEGWAKVREDAGRRDESEDTALLLDKLRELESRARAESRGVWGQGGNIEVSYEVSDPKALVDGMKGSMIDTVVERVLNGDRLLVRMQVSPEKHIQTILVVAGIRAPSAKRVSADGTEQAGEPYGDQAQQFVEMRLLQRKVKVSLHGTTPQNQLVGTVLHPNGNIAKFLLEEGLARCADHHSTLLGGEMATFRQAEKKARDARKGLFAAHVAPRATPSAGADTDFVVSRILNADTIFVRNKAGKEKKVSLSSVRQPKPSDPKQAPFGIDAKEFLRKKLIGKHVKVTVDGKRPATEGFEEREVATVMAGNTNIALALVEAGYASVIRHRRDDDDRSPDYDSLLQAEDVAQKEQKGMWSSKPPKTKQYQDYSESVQKAKMASSVLQRQKKVPGVVDFVKSGARFTVLIPRDNAKLTFVLSGIRAPKSARNPGEASEPFGQEAHDFANRRCMQRDVEIDVETIDKVGGFIGTLYVNRENFAKILLEEGLATVHAYSAEQSGHGPELFAAEKKAKEARKGIWHDWDPSKDVDEEYDEPAPANGTEAAEPTQRRKDYRDVLITNIEDDGRLKVQQIGAGTTALTDLMNSFRAFHLSGANAKPLDSPPKAGDLVAAQFTEDNEWYRAKIRRNDREAKQADVVYIDYGNTERIPWSRLRPLSAQFSVQNLKPQAADAVLAFVQFPMSPEYLADARRFIAEQTFDRQLVANVEHVTPEGTLSITLLDPSNSENLEQSINADLVREGLAMVPRKLKAWERSAGDTIGSLKKLEEEAKEQRRGMWEYGDITED
;
A
#
# COMPACT_ATOMS: atom_id res chain seq x y z
N MET A 1 -38.79 4.71 -69.59
CA MET A 1 -37.93 5.49 -68.65
C MET A 1 -36.67 4.69 -68.33
N ALA A 2 -35.59 5.35 -67.89
CA ALA A 2 -34.30 4.70 -67.65
C ALA A 2 -34.34 3.75 -66.44
N LEU A 3 -33.70 2.58 -66.58
CA LEU A 3 -33.48 1.63 -65.49
C LEU A 3 -32.32 2.13 -64.61
N LEU A 4 -32.57 2.28 -63.32
CA LEU A 4 -31.60 2.77 -62.34
C LEU A 4 -31.16 1.64 -61.43
N GLU A 5 -29.97 1.78 -60.81
CA GLU A 5 -29.43 0.81 -59.87
C GLU A 5 -29.13 1.47 -58.53
N ALA A 6 -29.53 0.82 -57.43
CA ALA A 6 -29.25 1.31 -56.09
C ALA A 6 -29.17 0.16 -55.08
N ARG A 7 -28.52 0.41 -53.95
CA ARG A 7 -28.51 -0.51 -52.80
C ARG A 7 -29.63 -0.14 -51.84
N VAL A 8 -30.41 -1.12 -51.42
CA VAL A 8 -31.45 -0.89 -50.40
C VAL A 8 -30.78 -0.73 -49.04
N LYS A 9 -30.86 0.48 -48.48
CA LYS A 9 -30.34 0.79 -47.14
C LYS A 9 -31.30 0.30 -46.06
N SER A 10 -32.58 0.60 -46.22
CA SER A 10 -33.63 0.26 -45.26
C SER A 10 -35.01 0.26 -45.91
N VAL A 11 -35.99 -0.31 -45.21
CA VAL A 11 -37.41 -0.38 -45.58
C VAL A 11 -38.21 0.39 -44.54
N LEU A 12 -38.96 1.40 -44.97
CA LEU A 12 -39.80 2.23 -44.09
C LEU A 12 -41.15 1.56 -43.82
N SER A 13 -41.68 0.83 -44.80
CA SER A 13 -42.95 0.11 -44.77
C SER A 13 -42.99 -0.91 -45.92
N GLY A 14 -44.01 -1.78 -45.95
CA GLY A 14 -44.19 -2.79 -47.01
C GLY A 14 -44.39 -2.27 -48.45
N ASP A 15 -44.25 -0.97 -48.65
CA ASP A 15 -44.34 -0.27 -49.93
C ASP A 15 -43.27 0.82 -50.12
N THR A 16 -42.33 1.02 -49.18
CA THR A 16 -41.41 2.17 -49.23
C THR A 16 -39.98 1.79 -48.84
N LEU A 17 -39.03 2.10 -49.74
CA LEU A 17 -37.61 1.79 -49.62
C LEU A 17 -36.77 3.06 -49.47
N VAL A 18 -35.72 2.98 -48.65
CA VAL A 18 -34.61 3.92 -48.67
C VAL A 18 -33.47 3.30 -49.45
N LEU A 19 -33.07 3.99 -50.50
CA LEU A 19 -32.04 3.58 -51.45
C LEU A 19 -30.79 4.42 -51.25
N THR A 20 -29.65 3.81 -51.49
CA THR A 20 -28.34 4.47 -51.51
C THR A 20 -27.64 4.18 -52.83
N HIS A 21 -26.82 5.13 -53.30
CA HIS A 21 -26.00 4.87 -54.48
C HIS A 21 -25.09 3.66 -54.26
N VAL A 22 -24.88 2.85 -55.30
CA VAL A 22 -24.13 1.58 -55.22
C VAL A 22 -22.71 1.80 -54.68
N THR A 23 -22.05 2.88 -55.12
CA THR A 23 -20.69 3.26 -54.73
C THR A 23 -20.62 4.40 -53.70
N ASN A 24 -21.62 5.29 -53.64
CA ASN A 24 -21.59 6.48 -52.78
C ASN A 24 -22.74 6.47 -51.77
N ARG A 25 -22.50 5.81 -50.63
CA ARG A 25 -23.57 5.50 -49.66
C ARG A 25 -24.15 6.71 -48.93
N SER A 26 -23.58 7.91 -49.06
CA SER A 26 -24.12 9.14 -48.48
C SER A 26 -25.28 9.73 -49.28
N GLN A 27 -25.44 9.33 -50.55
CA GLN A 27 -26.55 9.78 -51.38
C GLN A 27 -27.75 8.87 -51.17
N GLU A 28 -28.74 9.38 -50.45
CA GLU A 28 -29.99 8.67 -50.15
C GLU A 28 -31.14 9.14 -51.03
N ARG A 29 -32.06 8.22 -51.33
CA ARG A 29 -33.30 8.47 -52.06
C ARG A 29 -34.41 7.60 -51.48
N ILE A 30 -35.63 8.12 -51.42
CA ILE A 30 -36.81 7.34 -51.02
C ILE A 30 -37.58 6.94 -52.27
N LEU A 31 -37.86 5.65 -52.43
CA LEU A 31 -38.68 5.09 -53.50
C LEU A 31 -39.90 4.40 -52.88
N SER A 32 -41.09 4.84 -53.25
CA SER A 32 -42.33 4.13 -52.94
C SER A 32 -42.69 3.18 -54.09
N LEU A 33 -43.27 2.03 -53.79
CA LEU A 33 -43.76 1.11 -54.80
C LEU A 33 -45.00 1.72 -55.47
N ALA A 34 -45.01 1.70 -56.80
CA ALA A 34 -46.06 2.34 -57.58
C ALA A 34 -47.44 1.73 -57.31
N TYR A 35 -48.49 2.56 -57.30
CA TYR A 35 -49.91 2.17 -57.26
C TYR A 35 -50.40 1.37 -56.04
N VAL A 36 -49.54 1.00 -55.09
CA VAL A 36 -49.93 0.19 -53.92
C VAL A 36 -49.81 0.96 -52.61
N SER A 37 -50.45 0.44 -51.57
CA SER A 37 -50.31 0.88 -50.19
C SER A 37 -50.15 -0.31 -49.25
N ALA A 38 -49.20 -0.22 -48.32
CA ALA A 38 -49.00 -1.22 -47.27
C ALA A 38 -49.52 -0.71 -45.91
N PRO A 39 -49.89 -1.62 -44.98
CA PRO A 39 -50.21 -1.24 -43.61
C PRO A 39 -49.01 -0.58 -42.92
N ARG A 40 -49.27 0.35 -42.00
CA ARG A 40 -48.25 1.22 -41.39
C ARG A 40 -47.88 0.79 -39.98
N LEU A 41 -46.58 0.85 -39.69
CA LEU A 41 -46.06 0.82 -38.33
C LEU A 41 -46.24 2.20 -37.70
N ARG A 42 -46.84 2.27 -36.50
CA ARG A 42 -47.12 3.54 -35.82
C ARG A 42 -46.85 3.41 -34.32
N ARG A 43 -46.41 4.49 -33.70
CA ARG A 43 -46.17 4.53 -32.25
C ARG A 43 -47.45 4.35 -31.42
N GLU A 44 -48.60 4.76 -31.99
CA GLU A 44 -49.94 4.60 -31.40
C GLU A 44 -50.45 3.14 -31.46
N GLY A 45 -49.74 2.26 -32.18
CA GLY A 45 -50.12 0.88 -32.43
C GLY A 45 -49.91 0.52 -33.90
N ASP A 46 -49.24 -0.61 -34.15
CA ASP A 46 -49.06 -1.11 -35.51
C ASP A 46 -50.40 -1.51 -36.13
N GLU A 47 -50.62 -1.14 -37.40
CA GLU A 47 -51.75 -1.69 -38.15
C GLU A 47 -51.56 -3.20 -38.33
N ALA A 48 -52.68 -3.94 -38.41
CA ALA A 48 -52.65 -5.38 -38.63
C ALA A 48 -51.76 -5.73 -39.85
N PHE A 49 -50.87 -6.70 -39.67
CA PHE A 49 -49.91 -7.16 -40.67
C PHE A 49 -48.83 -6.15 -41.11
N ALA A 50 -48.75 -4.95 -40.51
CA ALA A 50 -47.77 -3.94 -40.88
C ALA A 50 -46.32 -4.41 -40.69
N PHE A 51 -46.06 -5.11 -39.57
CA PHE A 51 -44.73 -5.65 -39.30
C PHE A 51 -44.37 -6.74 -40.31
N GLN A 52 -45.24 -7.72 -40.52
CA GLN A 52 -45.03 -8.83 -41.44
C GLN A 52 -44.84 -8.34 -42.89
N SER A 53 -45.66 -7.37 -43.32
CA SER A 53 -45.56 -6.72 -44.63
C SER A 53 -44.20 -6.03 -44.82
N ARG A 54 -43.74 -5.29 -43.82
CA ARG A 54 -42.39 -4.68 -43.85
C ARG A 54 -41.29 -5.74 -43.79
N GLU A 55 -41.41 -6.75 -42.94
CA GLU A 55 -40.41 -7.82 -42.77
C GLU A 55 -40.19 -8.57 -44.08
N PHE A 56 -41.26 -8.84 -44.84
CA PHE A 56 -41.16 -9.46 -46.16
C PHE A 56 -40.21 -8.69 -47.09
N LEU A 57 -40.40 -7.37 -47.21
CA LEU A 57 -39.49 -6.53 -47.99
C LEU A 57 -38.10 -6.43 -47.35
N ARG A 58 -38.01 -6.35 -46.03
CA ARG A 58 -36.75 -6.23 -45.29
C ARG A 58 -35.82 -7.41 -45.59
N GLU A 59 -36.35 -8.62 -45.46
CA GLU A 59 -35.62 -9.88 -45.70
C GLU A 59 -35.30 -10.07 -47.18
N LEU A 60 -36.22 -9.66 -48.05
CA LEU A 60 -36.02 -9.77 -49.49
C LEU A 60 -34.96 -8.80 -50.01
N LEU A 61 -34.87 -7.58 -49.48
CA LEU A 61 -34.18 -6.46 -50.16
C LEU A 61 -33.03 -5.82 -49.40
N VAL A 62 -33.09 -5.68 -48.07
CA VAL A 62 -32.12 -4.83 -47.35
C VAL A 62 -30.70 -5.30 -47.67
N GLY A 63 -29.80 -4.33 -47.87
CA GLY A 63 -28.40 -4.47 -48.27
C GLY A 63 -28.13 -5.09 -49.64
N LYS A 64 -29.16 -5.54 -50.38
CA LYS A 64 -29.00 -6.00 -51.77
C LYS A 64 -28.99 -4.81 -52.72
N VAL A 65 -28.34 -5.03 -53.87
CA VAL A 65 -28.40 -4.11 -55.00
C VAL A 65 -29.59 -4.51 -55.86
N ILE A 66 -30.41 -3.52 -56.21
CA ILE A 66 -31.64 -3.70 -56.98
C ILE A 66 -31.61 -2.81 -58.21
N GLN A 67 -32.36 -3.22 -59.23
CA GLN A 67 -32.69 -2.36 -60.37
C GLN A 67 -34.11 -1.83 -60.17
N PHE A 68 -34.33 -0.56 -60.48
CA PHE A 68 -35.64 0.07 -60.31
C PHE A 68 -35.92 1.08 -61.42
N GLN A 69 -37.20 1.34 -61.65
CA GLN A 69 -37.67 2.32 -62.62
C GLN A 69 -38.70 3.21 -61.93
N ILE A 70 -38.51 4.52 -62.03
CA ILE A 70 -39.49 5.50 -61.55
C ILE A 70 -40.59 5.59 -62.61
N LEU A 71 -41.85 5.50 -62.17
CA LEU A 71 -43.02 5.63 -63.03
C LEU A 71 -43.63 7.03 -62.92
N TYR A 72 -43.74 7.57 -61.71
CA TYR A 72 -44.26 8.92 -61.51
C TYR A 72 -43.70 9.54 -60.23
N SER A 73 -43.84 10.85 -60.11
CA SER A 73 -43.49 11.59 -58.90
C SER A 73 -44.67 12.44 -58.45
N ILE A 74 -44.92 12.49 -57.14
CA ILE A 74 -45.98 13.34 -56.58
C ILE A 74 -45.32 14.55 -55.87
N PRO A 75 -45.62 15.80 -56.30
CA PRO A 75 -45.04 17.00 -55.72
C PRO A 75 -45.74 17.38 -54.41
N THR A 76 -45.54 16.59 -53.34
CA THR A 76 -46.10 16.86 -52.01
C THR A 76 -44.99 17.04 -50.98
N GLY A 77 -44.58 18.29 -50.74
CA GLY A 77 -43.54 18.66 -49.78
C GLY A 77 -42.13 18.24 -50.22
N ALA A 78 -41.81 16.95 -50.06
CA ALA A 78 -40.62 16.33 -50.64
C ALA A 78 -41.03 15.62 -51.95
N LYS A 79 -40.21 15.72 -53.00
CA LYS A 79 -40.44 15.03 -54.28
C LYS A 79 -40.49 13.50 -54.03
N ARG A 80 -41.68 12.92 -53.87
CA ARG A 80 -41.87 11.48 -53.66
C ARG A 80 -41.87 10.76 -55.00
N GLU A 81 -40.91 9.87 -55.18
CA GLU A 81 -40.78 9.05 -56.38
C GLU A 81 -41.48 7.70 -56.18
N TYR A 82 -42.29 7.30 -57.15
CA TYR A 82 -42.98 6.02 -57.16
C TYR A 82 -42.50 5.19 -58.33
N GLY A 83 -42.22 3.91 -58.10
CA GLY A 83 -41.63 3.07 -59.12
C GLY A 83 -41.81 1.58 -58.90
N ILE A 84 -41.22 0.82 -59.81
CA ILE A 84 -41.15 -0.64 -59.77
C ILE A 84 -39.72 -1.07 -59.47
N VAL A 85 -39.56 -2.20 -58.80
CA VAL A 85 -38.25 -2.79 -58.48
C VAL A 85 -38.15 -4.15 -59.15
N LYS A 86 -37.09 -4.36 -59.92
CA LYS A 86 -36.76 -5.63 -60.56
C LYS A 86 -35.81 -6.44 -59.69
N LEU A 87 -36.19 -7.69 -59.44
CA LEU A 87 -35.43 -8.64 -58.64
C LEU A 87 -34.74 -9.66 -59.53
N PRO A 88 -33.63 -10.27 -59.07
CA PRO A 88 -33.03 -11.42 -59.74
C PRO A 88 -34.06 -12.53 -59.95
N GLY A 89 -34.08 -13.12 -61.16
CA GLY A 89 -35.03 -14.17 -61.54
C GLY A 89 -36.35 -13.67 -62.13
N GLY A 90 -36.43 -12.41 -62.57
CA GLY A 90 -37.56 -11.87 -63.34
C GLY A 90 -38.80 -11.50 -62.53
N ARG A 91 -38.72 -11.55 -61.20
CA ARG A 91 -39.80 -11.09 -60.30
C ARG A 91 -39.73 -9.58 -60.12
N GLU A 92 -40.89 -8.93 -59.98
CA GLU A 92 -40.97 -7.48 -59.82
C GLU A 92 -41.82 -7.07 -58.60
N LEU A 93 -41.53 -5.91 -58.04
CA LEU A 93 -42.35 -5.22 -57.05
C LEU A 93 -43.00 -4.00 -57.72
N PRO A 94 -44.28 -3.71 -57.47
CA PRO A 94 -45.11 -4.21 -56.36
C PRO A 94 -45.80 -5.56 -56.56
N GLU A 95 -45.73 -6.20 -57.73
CA GLU A 95 -46.49 -7.42 -58.05
C GLU A 95 -46.35 -8.50 -56.98
N LEU A 96 -45.11 -8.79 -56.57
CA LEU A 96 -44.85 -9.80 -55.55
C LEU A 96 -45.48 -9.43 -54.19
N CYS A 97 -45.42 -8.16 -53.76
CA CYS A 97 -46.07 -7.71 -52.51
C CYS A 97 -47.58 -7.91 -52.55
N VAL A 98 -48.22 -7.59 -53.68
CA VAL A 98 -49.67 -7.75 -53.83
C VAL A 98 -50.06 -9.22 -53.86
N SER A 99 -49.30 -10.03 -54.61
CA SER A 99 -49.57 -11.47 -54.74
C SER A 99 -49.48 -12.24 -53.42
N GLU A 100 -48.60 -11.81 -52.51
CA GLU A 100 -48.46 -12.39 -51.17
C GLU A 100 -49.35 -11.70 -50.11
N GLY A 101 -50.18 -10.74 -50.52
CA GLY A 101 -51.11 -10.05 -49.62
C GLY A 101 -50.45 -9.05 -48.67
N TRP A 102 -49.25 -8.56 -48.96
CA TRP A 102 -48.53 -7.60 -48.11
C TRP A 102 -48.86 -6.14 -48.44
N ALA A 103 -49.45 -5.86 -49.60
CA ALA A 103 -49.90 -4.53 -50.01
C ALA A 103 -51.22 -4.60 -50.78
N LYS A 104 -51.98 -3.49 -50.77
CA LYS A 104 -53.24 -3.32 -51.48
C LYS A 104 -53.05 -2.41 -52.69
N VAL A 105 -53.84 -2.60 -53.74
CA VAL A 105 -53.89 -1.66 -54.86
C VAL A 105 -54.69 -0.42 -54.42
N ARG A 106 -54.15 0.78 -54.65
CA ARG A 106 -54.83 2.01 -54.24
C ARG A 106 -56.06 2.28 -55.12
N GLU A 107 -57.13 2.79 -54.51
CA GLU A 107 -58.38 3.11 -55.24
C GLU A 107 -58.22 4.25 -56.26
N ASP A 108 -57.24 5.12 -56.07
CA ASP A 108 -56.91 6.24 -56.96
C ASP A 108 -55.85 5.87 -58.02
N ALA A 109 -55.37 4.62 -58.03
CA ALA A 109 -54.32 4.18 -58.94
C ALA A 109 -54.75 4.30 -60.41
N GLY A 110 -53.92 4.95 -61.23
CA GLY A 110 -54.16 5.15 -62.67
C GLY A 110 -55.13 6.27 -63.03
N ARG A 111 -55.80 6.93 -62.08
CA ARG A 111 -56.81 7.99 -62.39
C ARG A 111 -56.28 9.22 -63.14
N ARG A 112 -54.96 9.39 -63.22
CA ARG A 112 -54.28 10.56 -63.82
C ARG A 112 -53.23 10.17 -64.86
N ASP A 113 -53.23 8.92 -65.31
CA ASP A 113 -52.23 8.36 -66.22
C ASP A 113 -52.93 7.46 -67.25
N GLU A 114 -53.01 7.93 -68.49
CA GLU A 114 -53.71 7.29 -69.61
C GLU A 114 -52.79 6.36 -70.44
N SER A 115 -51.60 6.05 -69.94
CA SER A 115 -50.66 5.14 -70.60
C SER A 115 -51.18 3.70 -70.64
N GLU A 116 -51.08 3.05 -71.81
CA GLU A 116 -51.43 1.64 -72.02
C GLU A 116 -50.62 0.70 -71.09
N ASP A 117 -49.33 1.00 -70.90
CA ASP A 117 -48.46 0.25 -69.98
C ASP A 117 -48.94 0.33 -68.52
N THR A 118 -49.46 1.49 -68.11
CA THR A 118 -50.00 1.70 -66.76
C THR A 118 -51.29 0.91 -66.57
N ALA A 119 -52.17 0.89 -67.57
CA ALA A 119 -53.40 0.10 -67.54
C ALA A 119 -53.11 -1.40 -67.40
N LEU A 120 -52.19 -1.95 -68.20
CA LEU A 120 -51.79 -3.36 -68.15
C LEU A 120 -51.21 -3.76 -66.79
N LEU A 121 -50.35 -2.90 -66.20
CA LEU A 121 -49.80 -3.13 -64.87
C LEU A 121 -50.91 -3.14 -63.80
N LEU A 122 -51.85 -2.20 -63.87
CA LEU A 122 -52.95 -2.12 -62.89
C LEU A 122 -53.90 -3.32 -62.97
N ASP A 123 -54.23 -3.79 -64.17
CA ASP A 123 -55.06 -4.97 -64.35
C ASP A 123 -54.38 -6.21 -63.75
N LYS A 124 -53.08 -6.38 -64.01
CA LYS A 124 -52.28 -7.44 -63.40
C LYS A 124 -52.24 -7.34 -61.87
N LEU A 125 -52.04 -6.14 -61.31
CA LEU A 125 -52.03 -5.94 -59.85
C LEU A 125 -53.39 -6.25 -59.22
N ARG A 126 -54.50 -5.87 -59.86
CA ARG A 126 -55.86 -6.16 -59.38
C ARG A 126 -56.19 -7.66 -59.44
N GLU A 127 -55.72 -8.36 -60.48
CA GLU A 127 -55.84 -9.83 -60.55
C GLU A 127 -55.09 -10.51 -59.39
N LEU A 128 -53.84 -10.10 -59.15
CA LEU A 128 -53.04 -10.60 -58.04
C LEU A 128 -53.67 -10.30 -56.67
N GLU A 129 -54.26 -9.11 -56.51
CA GLU A 129 -54.96 -8.71 -55.29
C GLU A 129 -56.21 -9.56 -55.06
N SER A 130 -57.01 -9.81 -56.12
CA SER A 130 -58.20 -10.67 -56.07
C SER A 130 -57.84 -12.07 -55.61
N ARG A 131 -56.74 -12.65 -56.13
CA ARG A 131 -56.23 -13.95 -55.70
C ARG A 131 -55.77 -13.94 -54.24
N ALA A 132 -54.96 -12.95 -53.84
CA ALA A 132 -54.51 -12.83 -52.45
C ALA A 132 -55.68 -12.70 -51.47
N ARG A 133 -56.76 -12.01 -51.88
CA ARG A 133 -58.00 -11.90 -51.11
C ARG A 133 -58.75 -13.23 -51.02
N ALA A 134 -58.92 -13.94 -52.14
CA ALA A 134 -59.58 -15.24 -52.18
C ALA A 134 -58.87 -16.28 -51.30
N GLU A 135 -57.55 -16.19 -51.20
CA GLU A 135 -56.71 -17.08 -50.39
C GLU A 135 -56.45 -16.55 -48.96
N SER A 136 -57.06 -15.43 -48.57
CA SER A 136 -56.90 -14.80 -47.25
C SER A 136 -55.43 -14.56 -46.85
N ARG A 137 -54.58 -14.19 -47.81
CA ARG A 137 -53.15 -13.92 -47.57
C ARG A 137 -52.93 -12.55 -46.93
N GLY A 138 -51.99 -12.47 -46.00
CA GLY A 138 -51.51 -11.22 -45.40
C GLY A 138 -52.65 -10.34 -44.89
N VAL A 139 -52.76 -9.11 -45.41
CA VAL A 139 -53.77 -8.10 -45.02
C VAL A 139 -55.23 -8.52 -45.26
N TRP A 140 -55.45 -9.63 -45.96
CA TRP A 140 -56.77 -10.22 -46.21
C TRP A 140 -57.11 -11.37 -45.24
N GLY A 141 -56.17 -11.78 -44.38
CA GLY A 141 -56.35 -12.83 -43.38
C GLY A 141 -56.82 -12.31 -42.02
N GLN A 142 -56.90 -13.23 -41.05
CA GLN A 142 -57.19 -12.91 -39.64
C GLN A 142 -55.90 -12.83 -38.81
N GLY A 143 -55.88 -11.96 -37.79
CA GLY A 143 -54.73 -11.76 -36.91
C GLY A 143 -53.81 -10.63 -37.38
N GLY A 144 -52.49 -10.83 -37.25
CA GLY A 144 -51.48 -9.86 -37.69
C GLY A 144 -51.26 -8.67 -36.75
N ASN A 145 -51.98 -8.60 -35.64
CA ASN A 145 -51.78 -7.58 -34.61
C ASN A 145 -50.59 -7.95 -33.73
N ILE A 146 -49.67 -7.00 -33.55
CA ILE A 146 -48.54 -7.15 -32.64
C ILE A 146 -48.60 -6.04 -31.61
N GLU A 147 -48.67 -6.43 -30.34
CA GLU A 147 -48.51 -5.52 -29.21
C GLU A 147 -47.04 -5.09 -29.14
N VAL A 148 -46.76 -3.78 -29.23
CA VAL A 148 -45.40 -3.25 -29.13
C VAL A 148 -45.30 -2.36 -27.91
N SER A 149 -44.44 -2.75 -26.95
CA SER A 149 -44.07 -1.85 -25.87
C SER A 149 -42.89 -0.97 -26.29
N TYR A 150 -43.04 0.35 -26.17
CA TYR A 150 -41.97 1.33 -26.40
C TYR A 150 -41.23 1.73 -25.13
N GLU A 151 -41.74 1.28 -23.97
CA GLU A 151 -41.15 1.51 -22.66
C GLU A 151 -40.96 0.18 -21.94
N VAL A 152 -39.84 0.04 -21.25
CA VAL A 152 -39.57 -1.13 -20.43
C VAL A 152 -39.77 -0.70 -18.98
N SER A 153 -40.94 -1.05 -18.42
CA SER A 153 -41.35 -0.63 -17.07
C SER A 153 -40.43 -1.18 -15.98
N ASP A 154 -40.03 -2.45 -16.10
CA ASP A 154 -39.03 -3.06 -15.23
C ASP A 154 -37.94 -3.76 -16.07
N PRO A 155 -36.87 -3.03 -16.45
CA PRO A 155 -35.77 -3.59 -17.23
C PRO A 155 -35.04 -4.72 -16.52
N LYS A 156 -35.01 -4.71 -15.18
CA LYS A 156 -34.30 -5.75 -14.41
C LYS A 156 -35.09 -7.05 -14.40
N ALA A 157 -36.40 -6.98 -14.14
CA ALA A 157 -37.27 -8.15 -14.24
C ALA A 157 -37.28 -8.77 -15.65
N LEU A 158 -37.20 -7.92 -16.69
CA LEU A 158 -37.07 -8.41 -18.07
C LEU A 158 -35.75 -9.17 -18.30
N VAL A 159 -34.63 -8.63 -17.81
CA VAL A 159 -33.32 -9.32 -17.89
C VAL A 159 -33.37 -10.66 -17.16
N ASP A 160 -33.90 -10.67 -15.94
CA ASP A 160 -33.97 -11.88 -15.11
C ASP A 160 -34.88 -12.95 -15.73
N GLY A 161 -36.04 -12.54 -16.28
CA GLY A 161 -36.98 -13.43 -16.95
C GLY A 161 -36.50 -13.99 -18.28
N MET A 162 -35.58 -13.29 -18.97
CA MET A 162 -35.01 -13.69 -20.26
C MET A 162 -33.58 -14.24 -20.14
N LYS A 163 -33.09 -14.48 -18.92
CA LYS A 163 -31.72 -14.91 -18.67
C LYS A 163 -31.41 -16.23 -19.39
N GLY A 164 -30.32 -16.26 -20.14
CA GLY A 164 -29.90 -17.42 -20.94
C GLY A 164 -30.67 -17.63 -22.25
N SER A 165 -31.67 -16.79 -22.54
CA SER A 165 -32.43 -16.85 -23.79
C SER A 165 -31.80 -15.99 -24.88
N MET A 166 -31.97 -16.42 -26.14
CA MET A 166 -31.56 -15.66 -27.32
C MET A 166 -32.79 -15.15 -28.06
N ILE A 167 -33.00 -13.83 -28.03
CA ILE A 167 -34.21 -13.18 -28.54
C ILE A 167 -34.01 -12.76 -29.98
N ASP A 168 -34.89 -13.21 -30.88
CA ASP A 168 -34.93 -12.74 -32.26
C ASP A 168 -35.24 -11.24 -32.29
N THR A 169 -34.38 -10.47 -32.93
CA THR A 169 -34.38 -9.01 -32.83
C THR A 169 -34.09 -8.38 -34.18
N VAL A 170 -34.76 -7.27 -34.49
CA VAL A 170 -34.44 -6.41 -35.63
C VAL A 170 -33.82 -5.12 -35.12
N VAL A 171 -32.69 -4.72 -35.71
CA VAL A 171 -32.07 -3.41 -35.39
C VAL A 171 -32.79 -2.32 -36.18
N GLU A 172 -33.65 -1.56 -35.51
CA GLU A 172 -34.46 -0.52 -36.14
C GLU A 172 -33.63 0.71 -36.51
N ARG A 173 -32.72 1.13 -35.61
CA ARG A 173 -31.79 2.25 -35.84
C ARG A 173 -30.47 2.02 -35.12
N VAL A 174 -29.40 2.58 -35.69
CA VAL A 174 -28.08 2.65 -35.03
C VAL A 174 -27.89 4.07 -34.50
N LEU A 175 -27.96 4.23 -33.17
CA LEU A 175 -27.88 5.53 -32.51
C LEU A 175 -26.43 5.94 -32.22
N ASN A 176 -25.58 4.95 -31.98
CA ASN A 176 -24.13 5.07 -31.84
C ASN A 176 -23.48 3.70 -32.12
N GLY A 177 -22.16 3.63 -32.20
CA GLY A 177 -21.45 2.34 -32.36
C GLY A 177 -21.78 1.30 -31.26
N ASP A 178 -22.17 1.73 -30.08
CA ASP A 178 -22.53 0.87 -28.94
C ASP A 178 -24.00 1.01 -28.49
N ARG A 179 -24.84 1.76 -29.22
CA ARG A 179 -26.25 1.96 -28.87
C ARG A 179 -27.16 1.75 -30.07
N LEU A 180 -28.12 0.84 -29.91
CA LEU A 180 -29.05 0.43 -30.94
C LEU A 180 -30.48 0.68 -30.48
N LEU A 181 -31.33 1.21 -31.36
CA LEU A 181 -32.77 1.05 -31.19
C LEU A 181 -33.13 -0.31 -31.79
N VAL A 182 -33.64 -1.21 -30.96
CA VAL A 182 -33.94 -2.59 -31.35
C VAL A 182 -35.41 -2.88 -31.16
N ARG A 183 -35.96 -3.75 -32.00
CA ARG A 183 -37.27 -4.37 -31.83
C ARG A 183 -37.09 -5.86 -31.55
N MET A 184 -37.23 -6.24 -30.29
CA MET A 184 -37.08 -7.60 -29.78
C MET A 184 -38.41 -8.33 -29.84
N GLN A 185 -38.42 -9.54 -30.40
CA GLN A 185 -39.60 -10.39 -30.54
C GLN A 185 -39.69 -11.31 -29.33
N VAL A 186 -40.32 -10.85 -28.24
CA VAL A 186 -40.43 -11.64 -27.00
C VAL A 186 -41.46 -12.76 -27.12
N SER A 187 -42.45 -12.60 -28.01
CA SER A 187 -43.34 -13.66 -28.49
C SER A 187 -43.86 -13.29 -29.90
N PRO A 188 -44.53 -14.20 -30.63
CA PRO A 188 -45.06 -13.91 -31.97
C PRO A 188 -46.00 -12.68 -32.05
N GLU A 189 -46.69 -12.36 -30.96
CA GLU A 189 -47.68 -11.26 -30.91
C GLU A 189 -47.26 -10.12 -29.97
N LYS A 190 -46.11 -10.23 -29.29
CA LYS A 190 -45.62 -9.21 -28.36
C LYS A 190 -44.17 -8.87 -28.62
N HIS A 191 -43.91 -7.62 -28.99
CA HIS A 191 -42.58 -7.10 -29.23
C HIS A 191 -42.24 -5.98 -28.23
N ILE A 192 -40.95 -5.75 -28.02
CA ILE A 192 -40.43 -4.62 -27.25
C ILE A 192 -39.52 -3.83 -28.16
N GLN A 193 -39.79 -2.53 -28.32
CA GLN A 193 -38.92 -1.62 -29.04
C GLN A 193 -38.25 -0.64 -28.08
N THR A 194 -36.95 -0.79 -27.88
CA THR A 194 -36.21 -0.01 -26.87
C THR A 194 -34.75 0.20 -27.26
N ILE A 195 -34.05 1.03 -26.50
CA ILE A 195 -32.61 1.24 -26.65
C ILE A 195 -31.86 0.10 -25.96
N LEU A 196 -30.99 -0.57 -26.72
CA LEU A 196 -30.06 -1.57 -26.23
C LEU A 196 -28.63 -1.02 -26.28
N VAL A 197 -27.91 -1.20 -25.17
CA VAL A 197 -26.47 -0.96 -25.08
C VAL A 197 -25.76 -2.27 -25.42
N VAL A 198 -24.82 -2.21 -26.38
CA VAL A 198 -24.02 -3.36 -26.77
C VAL A 198 -23.07 -3.72 -25.64
N ALA A 199 -23.17 -4.95 -25.12
CA ALA A 199 -22.39 -5.41 -23.99
C ALA A 199 -20.87 -5.47 -24.30
N GLY A 200 -20.07 -5.22 -23.27
CA GLY A 200 -18.60 -5.39 -23.30
C GLY A 200 -17.80 -4.30 -24.01
N ILE A 201 -18.46 -3.34 -24.66
CA ILE A 201 -17.78 -2.26 -25.37
C ILE A 201 -18.31 -0.87 -25.00
N ARG A 202 -17.48 0.14 -25.26
CA ARG A 202 -17.86 1.55 -25.36
C ARG A 202 -17.32 2.11 -26.67
N ALA A 203 -18.20 2.65 -27.49
CA ALA A 203 -17.83 3.32 -28.73
C ALA A 203 -17.69 4.85 -28.51
N PRO A 204 -16.81 5.53 -29.26
CA PRO A 204 -16.80 6.99 -29.31
C PRO A 204 -18.16 7.50 -29.79
N SER A 205 -18.56 8.66 -29.29
CA SER A 205 -19.86 9.27 -29.58
C SER A 205 -19.86 9.80 -31.01
N ALA A 206 -20.77 9.34 -31.86
CA ALA A 206 -21.03 9.96 -33.15
C ALA A 206 -21.65 11.35 -33.00
N LYS A 207 -21.53 12.17 -34.04
CA LYS A 207 -22.20 13.48 -34.12
C LYS A 207 -23.71 13.28 -33.95
N ARG A 208 -24.34 14.12 -33.13
CA ARG A 208 -25.80 14.09 -32.93
C ARG A 208 -26.43 15.42 -33.27
N VAL A 209 -27.64 15.35 -33.81
CA VAL A 209 -28.51 16.50 -34.00
C VAL A 209 -29.74 16.28 -33.14
N SER A 210 -29.99 17.20 -32.20
CA SER A 210 -31.15 17.17 -31.32
C SER A 210 -32.43 17.55 -32.08
N ALA A 211 -33.59 17.28 -31.46
CA ALA A 211 -34.90 17.58 -32.07
C ALA A 211 -35.14 19.07 -32.33
N ASP A 212 -34.42 19.95 -31.62
CA ASP A 212 -34.41 21.40 -31.79
C ASP A 212 -33.41 21.89 -32.87
N GLY A 213 -32.72 20.97 -33.55
CA GLY A 213 -31.73 21.28 -34.58
C GLY A 213 -30.32 21.59 -34.05
N THR A 214 -30.09 21.50 -32.73
CA THR A 214 -28.75 21.73 -32.16
C THR A 214 -27.81 20.57 -32.47
N GLU A 215 -26.62 20.87 -33.01
CA GLU A 215 -25.60 19.87 -33.31
C GLU A 215 -24.63 19.69 -32.13
N GLN A 216 -24.48 18.46 -31.65
CA GLN A 216 -23.40 18.06 -30.75
C GLN A 216 -22.29 17.39 -31.56
N ALA A 217 -21.07 17.92 -31.43
CA ALA A 217 -19.89 17.35 -32.05
C ALA A 217 -19.63 15.91 -31.54
N GLY A 218 -19.25 15.02 -32.45
CA GLY A 218 -18.83 13.67 -32.11
C GLY A 218 -17.39 13.61 -31.60
N GLU A 219 -17.04 12.51 -30.94
CA GLU A 219 -15.66 12.14 -30.61
C GLU A 219 -14.95 11.58 -31.85
N PRO A 220 -13.60 11.65 -31.92
CA PRO A 220 -12.85 11.02 -32.99
C PRO A 220 -13.23 9.54 -33.17
N TYR A 221 -13.43 9.13 -34.43
CA TYR A 221 -13.90 7.79 -34.82
C TYR A 221 -15.37 7.47 -34.47
N GLY A 222 -16.14 8.41 -33.90
CA GLY A 222 -17.56 8.25 -33.54
C GLY A 222 -18.45 7.92 -34.74
N ASP A 223 -18.40 8.76 -35.77
CA ASP A 223 -19.21 8.57 -36.98
C ASP A 223 -18.81 7.29 -37.71
N GLN A 224 -17.51 6.97 -37.77
CA GLN A 224 -17.02 5.73 -38.34
C GLN A 224 -17.54 4.50 -37.58
N ALA A 225 -17.56 4.54 -36.24
CA ALA A 225 -18.09 3.45 -35.42
C ALA A 225 -19.60 3.26 -35.64
N GLN A 226 -20.37 4.34 -35.67
CA GLN A 226 -21.81 4.28 -35.96
C GLN A 226 -22.06 3.72 -37.37
N GLN A 227 -21.38 4.25 -38.38
CA GLN A 227 -21.52 3.80 -39.77
C GLN A 227 -21.09 2.33 -39.93
N PHE A 228 -20.04 1.89 -39.23
CA PHE A 228 -19.57 0.50 -39.24
C PHE A 228 -20.66 -0.47 -38.80
N VAL A 229 -21.41 -0.12 -37.76
CA VAL A 229 -22.53 -0.91 -37.25
C VAL A 229 -23.76 -0.77 -38.15
N GLU A 230 -24.08 0.43 -38.63
CA GLU A 230 -25.21 0.68 -39.52
C GLU A 230 -25.12 -0.17 -40.80
N MET A 231 -23.96 -0.18 -41.45
CA MET A 231 -23.75 -0.96 -42.68
C MET A 231 -23.87 -2.48 -42.48
N ARG A 232 -23.73 -2.97 -41.25
CA ARG A 232 -23.75 -4.40 -40.92
C ARG A 232 -25.08 -4.84 -40.34
N LEU A 233 -25.70 -4.00 -39.50
CA LEU A 233 -26.82 -4.41 -38.67
C LEU A 233 -28.12 -3.66 -38.95
N LEU A 234 -28.11 -2.48 -39.60
CA LEU A 234 -29.36 -1.73 -39.81
C LEU A 234 -30.41 -2.61 -40.52
N GLN A 235 -31.55 -2.78 -39.87
CA GLN A 235 -32.67 -3.63 -40.27
C GLN A 235 -32.26 -5.09 -40.60
N ARG A 236 -31.25 -5.60 -39.90
CA ARG A 236 -30.89 -7.02 -39.95
C ARG A 236 -31.46 -7.77 -38.77
N LYS A 237 -31.73 -9.04 -39.03
CA LYS A 237 -32.11 -10.01 -38.01
C LYS A 237 -30.85 -10.38 -37.24
N VAL A 238 -30.90 -10.18 -35.93
CA VAL A 238 -29.87 -10.52 -34.97
C VAL A 238 -30.49 -11.28 -33.82
N LYS A 239 -29.68 -12.00 -33.06
CA LYS A 239 -30.06 -12.56 -31.77
C LYS A 239 -29.48 -11.71 -30.66
N VAL A 240 -30.31 -11.37 -29.68
CA VAL A 240 -29.91 -10.59 -28.49
C VAL A 240 -29.99 -11.47 -27.25
N SER A 241 -28.93 -11.46 -26.45
CA SER A 241 -28.92 -11.99 -25.08
C SER A 241 -28.81 -10.83 -24.11
N LEU A 242 -29.74 -10.71 -23.17
CA LEU A 242 -29.74 -9.66 -22.15
C LEU A 242 -28.89 -10.09 -20.95
N HIS A 243 -28.08 -9.15 -20.43
CA HIS A 243 -27.12 -9.43 -19.35
C HIS A 243 -27.31 -8.55 -18.12
N GLY A 244 -27.88 -7.35 -18.28
CA GLY A 244 -28.06 -6.42 -17.18
C GLY A 244 -28.63 -5.09 -17.63
N THR A 245 -28.51 -4.10 -16.76
CA THR A 245 -28.98 -2.73 -17.00
C THR A 245 -27.89 -1.72 -16.69
N THR A 246 -27.88 -0.60 -17.40
CA THR A 246 -27.06 0.55 -17.02
C THR A 246 -27.64 1.24 -15.78
N PRO A 247 -26.90 2.13 -15.10
CA PRO A 247 -27.45 2.97 -14.03
C PRO A 247 -28.63 3.86 -14.47
N GLN A 248 -28.79 4.10 -15.78
CA GLN A 248 -29.93 4.81 -16.37
C GLN A 248 -31.05 3.86 -16.82
N ASN A 249 -31.07 2.62 -16.30
CA ASN A 249 -32.08 1.59 -16.60
C ASN A 249 -32.19 1.21 -18.09
N GLN A 250 -31.13 1.40 -18.88
CA GLN A 250 -31.08 0.90 -20.26
C GLN A 250 -30.63 -0.55 -20.28
N LEU A 251 -31.22 -1.37 -21.15
CA LEU A 251 -30.83 -2.77 -21.29
C LEU A 251 -29.41 -2.89 -21.85
N VAL A 252 -28.63 -3.80 -21.28
CA VAL A 252 -27.29 -4.17 -21.75
C VAL A 252 -27.36 -5.61 -22.27
N GLY A 253 -26.91 -5.84 -23.50
CA GLY A 253 -26.98 -7.16 -24.11
C GLY A 253 -25.97 -7.42 -25.22
N THR A 254 -25.65 -8.70 -25.41
CA THR A 254 -24.83 -9.17 -26.54
C THR A 254 -25.67 -9.20 -27.81
N VAL A 255 -25.12 -8.72 -28.92
CA VAL A 255 -25.79 -8.66 -30.24
C VAL A 255 -25.07 -9.56 -31.23
N LEU A 256 -25.72 -10.65 -31.62
CA LEU A 256 -25.17 -11.68 -32.49
C LEU A 256 -25.84 -11.64 -33.87
N HIS A 257 -25.04 -11.38 -34.90
CA HIS A 257 -25.41 -11.65 -36.29
C HIS A 257 -24.91 -13.05 -36.67
N PRO A 258 -25.47 -13.74 -37.69
CA PRO A 258 -24.89 -14.99 -38.20
C PRO A 258 -23.40 -14.94 -38.55
N ASN A 259 -22.87 -13.74 -38.82
CA ASN A 259 -21.46 -13.52 -39.10
C ASN A 259 -20.61 -13.27 -37.86
N GLY A 260 -21.19 -13.16 -36.66
CA GLY A 260 -20.48 -12.99 -35.39
C GLY A 260 -21.01 -11.86 -34.50
N ASN A 261 -20.30 -11.64 -33.39
CA ASN A 261 -20.60 -10.61 -32.39
C ASN A 261 -20.09 -9.24 -32.84
N ILE A 262 -20.99 -8.26 -32.93
CA ILE A 262 -20.64 -6.90 -33.38
C ILE A 262 -19.64 -6.20 -32.46
N ALA A 263 -19.70 -6.49 -31.15
CA ALA A 263 -18.79 -5.92 -30.16
C ALA A 263 -17.34 -6.28 -30.47
N LYS A 264 -17.09 -7.56 -30.76
CA LYS A 264 -15.78 -8.08 -31.17
C LYS A 264 -15.28 -7.38 -32.43
N PHE A 265 -16.12 -7.25 -33.47
CA PHE A 265 -15.71 -6.62 -34.73
C PHE A 265 -15.39 -5.13 -34.59
N LEU A 266 -16.11 -4.41 -33.74
CA LEU A 266 -15.78 -3.01 -33.43
C LEU A 266 -14.41 -2.90 -32.73
N LEU A 267 -14.11 -3.82 -31.82
CA LEU A 267 -12.83 -3.86 -31.13
C LEU A 267 -11.67 -4.19 -32.07
N GLU A 268 -11.84 -5.18 -32.97
CA GLU A 268 -10.81 -5.58 -33.95
C GLU A 268 -10.45 -4.49 -34.97
N GLU A 269 -11.37 -3.56 -35.24
CA GLU A 269 -11.13 -2.39 -36.09
C GLU A 269 -10.70 -1.14 -35.30
N GLY A 270 -10.56 -1.25 -33.96
CA GLY A 270 -10.21 -0.13 -33.11
C GLY A 270 -11.27 0.97 -33.08
N LEU A 271 -12.53 0.64 -33.34
CA LEU A 271 -13.68 1.56 -33.33
C LEU A 271 -14.45 1.56 -32.00
N ALA A 272 -14.02 0.76 -31.04
CA ALA A 272 -14.52 0.77 -29.67
C ALA A 272 -13.39 0.41 -28.70
N ARG A 273 -13.64 0.61 -27.41
CA ARG A 273 -12.82 0.08 -26.32
C ARG A 273 -13.60 -0.90 -25.46
N CYS A 274 -12.90 -1.80 -24.78
CA CYS A 274 -13.53 -2.70 -23.81
C CYS A 274 -14.15 -1.89 -22.65
N ALA A 275 -15.38 -2.23 -22.26
CA ALA A 275 -16.07 -1.60 -21.15
C ALA A 275 -15.88 -2.40 -19.85
N ASP A 276 -14.93 -1.98 -19.02
CA ASP A 276 -14.52 -2.70 -17.79
C ASP A 276 -15.69 -2.99 -16.83
N HIS A 277 -16.65 -2.07 -16.73
CA HIS A 277 -17.82 -2.24 -15.86
C HIS A 277 -18.81 -3.32 -16.33
N HIS A 278 -18.66 -3.86 -17.55
CA HIS A 278 -19.43 -5.01 -18.04
C HIS A 278 -18.76 -6.36 -17.73
N SER A 279 -17.59 -6.37 -17.08
CA SER A 279 -16.83 -7.59 -16.83
C SER A 279 -17.57 -8.62 -15.98
N THR A 280 -18.32 -8.17 -14.97
CA THR A 280 -19.15 -9.02 -14.12
C THR A 280 -20.42 -9.54 -14.83
N LEU A 281 -20.86 -8.86 -15.89
CA LEU A 281 -22.02 -9.26 -16.69
C LEU A 281 -21.65 -10.35 -17.71
N LEU A 282 -20.47 -10.23 -18.32
CA LEU A 282 -20.03 -11.06 -19.44
C LEU A 282 -19.09 -12.21 -19.04
N GLY A 283 -18.48 -12.13 -17.86
CA GLY A 283 -17.58 -13.18 -17.38
C GLY A 283 -16.41 -13.40 -18.33
N GLY A 284 -16.19 -14.67 -18.72
CA GLY A 284 -15.11 -15.08 -19.61
C GLY A 284 -15.16 -14.49 -21.02
N GLU A 285 -16.31 -14.01 -21.51
CA GLU A 285 -16.40 -13.41 -22.85
C GLU A 285 -15.54 -12.14 -22.95
N MET A 286 -15.34 -11.40 -21.85
CA MET A 286 -14.47 -10.21 -21.84
C MET A 286 -13.04 -10.52 -22.27
N ALA A 287 -12.49 -11.68 -21.94
CA ALA A 287 -11.12 -12.04 -22.35
C ALA A 287 -10.97 -12.03 -23.88
N THR A 288 -12.00 -12.48 -24.60
CA THR A 288 -12.02 -12.46 -26.07
C THR A 288 -12.09 -11.03 -26.61
N PHE A 289 -12.79 -10.13 -25.92
CA PHE A 289 -12.86 -8.71 -26.26
C PHE A 289 -11.54 -7.99 -26.00
N ARG A 290 -10.87 -8.28 -24.88
CA ARG A 290 -9.52 -7.76 -24.59
C ARG A 290 -8.53 -8.16 -25.67
N GLN A 291 -8.60 -9.41 -26.14
CA GLN A 291 -7.73 -9.89 -27.21
C GLN A 291 -8.01 -9.17 -28.54
N ALA A 292 -9.28 -8.94 -28.87
CA ALA A 292 -9.68 -8.17 -30.05
C ALA A 292 -9.18 -6.71 -29.99
N GLU A 293 -9.35 -6.05 -28.84
CA GLU A 293 -8.84 -4.69 -28.62
C GLU A 293 -7.31 -4.62 -28.72
N LYS A 294 -6.62 -5.58 -28.09
CA LYS A 294 -5.16 -5.68 -28.16
C LYS A 294 -4.69 -5.82 -29.61
N LYS A 295 -5.33 -6.68 -30.41
CA LYS A 295 -5.01 -6.83 -31.83
C LYS A 295 -5.14 -5.52 -32.60
N ALA A 296 -6.18 -4.73 -32.34
CA ALA A 296 -6.34 -3.42 -32.97
C ALA A 296 -5.29 -2.41 -32.49
N ARG A 297 -4.92 -2.45 -31.21
CA ARG A 297 -3.87 -1.61 -30.63
C ARG A 297 -2.50 -1.92 -31.22
N ASP A 298 -2.14 -3.19 -31.27
CA ASP A 298 -0.87 -3.67 -31.86
C ASP A 298 -0.79 -3.30 -33.35
N ALA A 299 -1.93 -3.33 -34.05
CA ALA A 299 -2.05 -2.90 -35.45
C ALA A 299 -2.25 -1.38 -35.63
N ARG A 300 -2.27 -0.58 -34.55
CA ARG A 300 -2.51 0.88 -34.55
C ARG A 300 -3.75 1.30 -35.36
N LYS A 301 -4.86 0.58 -35.19
CA LYS A 301 -6.13 0.87 -35.87
C LYS A 301 -6.99 1.86 -35.09
N GLY A 302 -7.76 2.68 -35.81
CA GLY A 302 -8.82 3.54 -35.26
C GLY A 302 -8.36 4.38 -34.07
N LEU A 303 -9.03 4.20 -32.93
CA LEU A 303 -8.76 4.85 -31.65
C LEU A 303 -7.32 4.66 -31.12
N PHE A 304 -6.55 3.74 -31.71
CA PHE A 304 -5.17 3.41 -31.33
C PHE A 304 -4.14 3.85 -32.39
N ALA A 305 -4.52 4.66 -33.38
CA ALA A 305 -3.60 5.14 -34.43
C ALA A 305 -2.36 5.86 -33.87
N ALA A 306 -2.53 6.61 -32.78
CA ALA A 306 -1.45 7.31 -32.08
C ALA A 306 -0.75 6.45 -31.00
N HIS A 307 -1.10 5.16 -30.87
CA HIS A 307 -0.51 4.31 -29.84
C HIS A 307 0.97 4.05 -30.13
N VAL A 308 1.82 4.59 -29.26
CA VAL A 308 3.23 4.22 -29.18
C VAL A 308 3.33 3.14 -28.13
N ALA A 309 3.64 1.92 -28.57
CA ALA A 309 3.93 0.84 -27.62
C ALA A 309 5.08 1.33 -26.71
N PRO A 310 4.91 1.29 -25.38
CA PRO A 310 6.03 1.46 -24.48
C PRO A 310 7.12 0.50 -24.96
N ARG A 311 8.35 0.99 -25.13
CA ARG A 311 9.50 0.12 -25.40
C ARG A 311 9.43 -0.94 -24.32
N ALA A 312 9.06 -2.17 -24.68
CA ALA A 312 9.26 -3.31 -23.81
C ALA A 312 10.72 -3.20 -23.46
N THR A 313 11.00 -2.86 -22.21
CA THR A 313 12.29 -3.14 -21.63
C THR A 313 12.09 -4.57 -21.17
N PRO A 314 12.38 -5.59 -22.01
CA PRO A 314 12.72 -6.86 -21.41
C PRO A 314 13.94 -6.49 -20.56
N SER A 315 13.74 -6.39 -19.25
CA SER A 315 14.86 -6.61 -18.35
C SER A 315 15.16 -8.09 -18.48
N ALA A 316 15.78 -8.46 -19.60
CA ALA A 316 16.47 -9.72 -19.78
C ALA A 316 17.54 -9.72 -18.69
N GLY A 317 17.20 -10.32 -17.55
CA GLY A 317 18.01 -10.32 -16.32
C GLY A 317 17.34 -9.76 -15.06
N ALA A 318 16.09 -9.26 -15.08
CA ALA A 318 15.41 -8.95 -13.81
C ALA A 318 15.09 -10.24 -13.06
N ASP A 319 15.55 -10.35 -11.81
CA ASP A 319 15.08 -11.36 -10.89
C ASP A 319 13.54 -11.33 -10.88
N THR A 320 12.93 -12.44 -11.25
CA THR A 320 11.48 -12.63 -11.11
C THR A 320 11.17 -13.45 -9.86
N ASP A 321 12.13 -14.25 -9.38
CA ASP A 321 12.02 -15.06 -8.18
C ASP A 321 12.56 -14.30 -6.95
N PHE A 322 11.71 -14.17 -5.93
CA PHE A 322 12.06 -13.51 -4.68
C PHE A 322 11.58 -14.32 -3.47
N VAL A 323 12.12 -14.00 -2.29
CA VAL A 323 11.57 -14.41 -1.00
C VAL A 323 10.89 -13.22 -0.35
N VAL A 324 9.67 -13.38 0.15
CA VAL A 324 8.96 -12.30 0.85
C VAL A 324 9.60 -12.08 2.22
N SER A 325 10.24 -10.94 2.42
CA SER A 325 10.96 -10.63 3.65
C SER A 325 10.08 -9.98 4.71
N ARG A 326 9.11 -9.17 4.30
CA ARG A 326 8.22 -8.43 5.21
C ARG A 326 6.88 -8.08 4.55
N ILE A 327 5.80 -8.16 5.31
CA ILE A 327 4.48 -7.65 4.96
C ILE A 327 4.31 -6.28 5.60
N LEU A 328 4.17 -5.23 4.79
CA LEU A 328 3.91 -3.88 5.30
C LEU A 328 2.44 -3.77 5.72
N ASN A 329 1.56 -4.10 4.79
CA ASN A 329 0.10 -4.06 4.91
C ASN A 329 -0.52 -5.04 3.88
N ALA A 330 -1.86 -5.02 3.70
CA ALA A 330 -2.54 -6.04 2.90
C ALA A 330 -2.40 -5.89 1.37
N ASP A 331 -1.74 -4.85 0.87
CA ASP A 331 -1.47 -4.66 -0.56
C ASP A 331 0.01 -4.34 -0.88
N THR A 332 0.87 -4.26 0.12
CA THR A 332 2.28 -3.88 -0.05
C THR A 332 3.20 -4.83 0.73
N ILE A 333 4.19 -5.38 0.03
CA ILE A 333 5.18 -6.33 0.57
C ILE A 333 6.61 -5.90 0.25
N PHE A 334 7.55 -6.42 1.02
CA PHE A 334 8.97 -6.36 0.71
C PHE A 334 9.44 -7.74 0.29
N VAL A 335 10.17 -7.77 -0.82
CA VAL A 335 10.70 -8.98 -1.45
C VAL A 335 12.20 -8.87 -1.57
N ARG A 336 12.91 -9.98 -1.35
CA ARG A 336 14.37 -10.06 -1.39
C ARG A 336 14.82 -11.03 -2.47
N ASN A 337 15.78 -10.60 -3.29
CA ASN A 337 16.35 -11.47 -4.32
C ASN A 337 17.49 -12.35 -3.78
N LYS A 338 18.07 -13.18 -4.64
CA LYS A 338 19.19 -14.07 -4.26
C LYS A 338 20.45 -13.31 -3.80
N ALA A 339 20.68 -12.11 -4.33
CA ALA A 339 21.79 -11.24 -3.93
C ALA A 339 21.57 -10.55 -2.57
N GLY A 340 20.43 -10.79 -1.91
CA GLY A 340 20.12 -10.20 -0.61
C GLY A 340 19.51 -8.80 -0.67
N LYS A 341 19.34 -8.22 -1.87
CA LYS A 341 18.76 -6.89 -2.06
C LYS A 341 17.24 -6.95 -1.86
N GLU A 342 16.74 -6.05 -1.01
CA GLU A 342 15.31 -5.93 -0.72
C GLU A 342 14.65 -4.86 -1.60
N LYS A 343 13.38 -5.09 -1.95
CA LYS A 343 12.57 -4.24 -2.81
C LYS A 343 11.14 -4.17 -2.30
N LYS A 344 10.54 -2.98 -2.31
CA LYS A 344 9.14 -2.73 -1.94
C LYS A 344 8.26 -2.85 -3.19
N VAL A 345 7.17 -3.62 -3.10
CA VAL A 345 6.26 -3.90 -4.21
C VAL A 345 4.82 -3.80 -3.73
N SER A 346 3.97 -3.12 -4.50
CA SER A 346 2.52 -3.09 -4.27
C SER A 346 1.82 -4.07 -5.20
N LEU A 347 0.76 -4.72 -4.75
CA LEU A 347 -0.06 -5.61 -5.57
C LEU A 347 -0.83 -4.79 -6.61
N SER A 348 -0.74 -5.18 -7.88
CA SER A 348 -1.37 -4.43 -8.97
C SER A 348 -2.90 -4.50 -8.92
N SER A 349 -3.54 -3.38 -9.27
CA SER A 349 -5.00 -3.24 -9.40
C SER A 349 -5.85 -3.52 -8.17
N VAL A 350 -5.25 -3.68 -6.99
CA VAL A 350 -5.98 -3.90 -5.73
C VAL A 350 -5.63 -2.85 -4.69
N ARG A 351 -6.54 -2.64 -3.74
CA ARG A 351 -6.37 -1.74 -2.60
C ARG A 351 -6.82 -2.44 -1.34
N GLN A 352 -5.99 -2.41 -0.30
CA GLN A 352 -6.32 -2.89 1.03
C GLN A 352 -7.57 -2.21 1.63
N PRO A 353 -8.15 -2.74 2.73
CA PRO A 353 -9.24 -2.09 3.45
C PRO A 353 -8.81 -0.68 3.87
N LYS A 354 -9.61 0.33 3.53
CA LYS A 354 -9.24 1.74 3.75
C LYS A 354 -9.20 2.07 5.24
N PRO A 355 -8.06 2.50 5.81
CA PRO A 355 -7.99 2.88 7.22
C PRO A 355 -8.87 4.08 7.59
N SER A 356 -9.16 4.95 6.61
CA SER A 356 -10.03 6.12 6.78
C SER A 356 -11.52 5.81 6.69
N ASP A 357 -11.91 4.61 6.25
CA ASP A 357 -13.30 4.19 6.17
C ASP A 357 -13.66 3.36 7.42
N PRO A 358 -14.54 3.85 8.32
CA PRO A 358 -14.90 3.13 9.55
C PRO A 358 -15.46 1.73 9.33
N LYS A 359 -16.06 1.45 8.16
CA LYS A 359 -16.58 0.11 7.82
C LYS A 359 -15.47 -0.86 7.43
N GLN A 360 -14.38 -0.35 6.86
CA GLN A 360 -13.27 -1.18 6.36
C GLN A 360 -12.10 -1.25 7.34
N ALA A 361 -11.85 -0.19 8.12
CA ALA A 361 -10.71 -0.09 9.03
C ALA A 361 -10.54 -1.29 9.99
N PRO A 362 -11.62 -1.87 10.58
CA PRO A 362 -11.50 -3.04 11.45
C PRO A 362 -10.89 -4.28 10.77
N PHE A 363 -11.00 -4.39 9.44
CA PHE A 363 -10.52 -5.54 8.67
C PHE A 363 -9.03 -5.44 8.28
N GLY A 364 -8.39 -4.29 8.48
CA GLY A 364 -6.99 -4.08 8.04
C GLY A 364 -5.99 -5.05 8.67
N ILE A 365 -6.17 -5.37 9.96
CA ILE A 365 -5.29 -6.32 10.68
C ILE A 365 -5.46 -7.74 10.14
N ASP A 366 -6.71 -8.20 10.00
CA ASP A 366 -6.99 -9.55 9.49
C ASP A 366 -6.55 -9.71 8.03
N ALA A 367 -6.69 -8.65 7.21
CA ALA A 367 -6.19 -8.62 5.84
C ALA A 367 -4.66 -8.73 5.77
N LYS A 368 -3.94 -8.00 6.63
CA LYS A 368 -2.48 -8.11 6.74
C LYS A 368 -2.05 -9.50 7.22
N GLU A 369 -2.77 -10.07 8.19
CA GLU A 369 -2.49 -11.39 8.74
C GLU A 369 -2.75 -12.52 7.73
N PHE A 370 -3.80 -12.39 6.92
CA PHE A 370 -4.07 -13.29 5.79
C PHE A 370 -2.88 -13.33 4.83
N LEU A 371 -2.34 -12.16 4.49
CA LEU A 371 -1.17 -12.05 3.61
C LEU A 371 0.10 -12.62 4.27
N ARG A 372 0.34 -12.32 5.54
CA ARG A 372 1.48 -12.85 6.32
C ARG A 372 1.51 -14.37 6.31
N LYS A 373 0.42 -15.03 6.70
CA LYS A 373 0.32 -16.51 6.70
C LYS A 373 0.53 -17.12 5.32
N LYS A 374 0.09 -16.43 4.27
CA LYS A 374 0.26 -16.91 2.90
C LYS A 374 1.67 -16.72 2.37
N LEU A 375 2.38 -15.65 2.74
CA LEU A 375 3.57 -15.23 2.01
C LEU A 375 4.87 -15.15 2.80
N ILE A 376 4.84 -14.85 4.10
CA ILE A 376 6.07 -14.50 4.83
C ILE A 376 7.10 -15.63 4.75
N GLY A 377 8.33 -15.29 4.34
CA GLY A 377 9.41 -16.27 4.15
C GLY A 377 9.26 -17.22 2.96
N LYS A 378 8.18 -17.13 2.16
CA LYS A 378 7.97 -17.99 0.99
C LYS A 378 8.56 -17.41 -0.28
N HIS A 379 8.89 -18.31 -1.21
CA HIS A 379 9.27 -17.95 -2.56
C HIS A 379 8.06 -17.49 -3.38
N VAL A 380 8.22 -16.40 -4.11
CA VAL A 380 7.20 -15.81 -4.98
C VAL A 380 7.82 -15.40 -6.30
N LYS A 381 7.00 -15.40 -7.36
CA LYS A 381 7.31 -14.75 -8.63
C LYS A 381 6.66 -13.39 -8.69
N VAL A 382 7.45 -12.36 -9.03
CA VAL A 382 6.99 -10.97 -9.13
C VAL A 382 7.17 -10.49 -10.56
N THR A 383 6.07 -10.00 -11.15
CA THR A 383 6.07 -9.39 -12.49
C THR A 383 5.55 -7.97 -12.37
N VAL A 384 6.42 -6.98 -12.67
CA VAL A 384 6.08 -5.57 -12.58
C VAL A 384 5.13 -5.21 -13.71
N ASP A 385 3.92 -4.75 -13.35
CA ASP A 385 2.87 -4.36 -14.30
C ASP A 385 2.96 -2.87 -14.65
N GLY A 386 3.53 -2.06 -13.75
CA GLY A 386 3.74 -0.64 -13.99
C GLY A 386 4.36 0.10 -12.81
N LYS A 387 4.46 1.41 -12.96
CA LYS A 387 4.96 2.32 -11.93
C LYS A 387 3.95 3.43 -11.70
N ARG A 388 3.62 3.67 -10.43
CA ARG A 388 2.86 4.84 -10.01
C ARG A 388 3.82 5.96 -9.66
N PRO A 389 3.77 7.11 -10.36
CA PRO A 389 4.65 8.23 -10.07
C PRO A 389 4.42 8.74 -8.65
N ALA A 390 5.45 9.37 -8.08
CA ALA A 390 5.34 10.03 -6.80
C ALA A 390 4.25 11.13 -6.85
N THR A 391 3.42 11.18 -5.82
CA THR A 391 2.43 12.25 -5.58
C THR A 391 2.72 12.85 -4.21
N GLU A 392 2.35 14.10 -3.95
CA GLU A 392 2.67 14.80 -2.68
C GLU A 392 2.52 13.89 -1.43
N GLY A 393 3.64 13.58 -0.78
CA GLY A 393 3.72 12.72 0.41
C GLY A 393 3.84 11.21 0.16
N PHE A 394 3.86 10.74 -1.09
CA PHE A 394 3.99 9.32 -1.45
C PHE A 394 5.08 9.09 -2.51
N GLU A 395 6.05 8.24 -2.18
CA GLU A 395 7.11 7.79 -3.09
C GLU A 395 6.57 7.10 -4.34
N GLU A 396 7.37 7.05 -5.41
CA GLU A 396 7.13 6.18 -6.57
C GLU A 396 6.93 4.74 -6.09
N ARG A 397 5.90 4.06 -6.60
CA ARG A 397 5.60 2.67 -6.25
C ARG A 397 5.55 1.81 -7.49
N GLU A 398 6.31 0.73 -7.48
CA GLU A 398 6.10 -0.35 -8.42
C GLU A 398 4.86 -1.14 -8.03
N VAL A 399 3.98 -1.36 -9.01
CA VAL A 399 2.84 -2.24 -8.90
C VAL A 399 3.12 -3.50 -9.69
N ALA A 400 2.84 -4.66 -9.09
CA ALA A 400 3.20 -5.94 -9.66
C ALA A 400 2.16 -7.03 -9.38
N THR A 401 2.12 -7.99 -10.29
CA THR A 401 1.49 -9.28 -10.07
C THR A 401 2.45 -10.15 -9.26
N VAL A 402 1.95 -10.69 -8.15
CA VAL A 402 2.72 -11.58 -7.25
C VAL A 402 2.07 -12.96 -7.26
N MET A 403 2.84 -13.96 -7.68
CA MET A 403 2.43 -15.36 -7.74
C MET A 403 3.13 -16.17 -6.66
N ALA A 404 2.37 -16.87 -5.82
CA ALA A 404 2.90 -17.90 -4.90
C ALA A 404 2.48 -19.28 -5.41
N GLY A 405 3.43 -20.03 -5.99
CA GLY A 405 3.09 -21.20 -6.80
C GLY A 405 2.20 -20.79 -7.97
N ASN A 406 0.99 -21.35 -8.06
CA ASN A 406 0.01 -21.03 -9.10
C ASN A 406 -1.06 -20.02 -8.63
N THR A 407 -0.92 -19.46 -7.43
CA THR A 407 -1.92 -18.54 -6.86
C THR A 407 -1.51 -17.09 -7.09
N ASN A 408 -2.36 -16.33 -7.79
CA ASN A 408 -2.28 -14.87 -7.82
C ASN A 408 -2.73 -14.31 -6.46
N ILE A 409 -1.84 -13.61 -5.77
CA ILE A 409 -2.07 -13.10 -4.42
C ILE A 409 -3.09 -11.97 -4.37
N ALA A 410 -3.09 -11.09 -5.37
CA ALA A 410 -4.07 -10.00 -5.46
C ALA A 410 -5.49 -10.58 -5.60
N LEU A 411 -5.63 -11.61 -6.44
CA LEU A 411 -6.90 -12.33 -6.61
C LEU A 411 -7.33 -13.01 -5.31
N ALA A 412 -6.44 -13.75 -4.65
CA ALA A 412 -6.76 -14.43 -3.40
C ALA A 412 -7.19 -13.47 -2.26
N LEU A 413 -6.65 -12.25 -2.24
CA LEU A 413 -7.08 -11.21 -1.30
C LEU A 413 -8.49 -10.71 -1.61
N VAL A 414 -8.79 -10.46 -2.89
CA VAL A 414 -10.11 -10.00 -3.34
C VAL A 414 -11.17 -11.07 -3.10
N GLU A 415 -10.90 -12.33 -3.43
CA GLU A 415 -11.79 -13.47 -3.19
C GLU A 415 -12.13 -13.66 -1.71
N ALA A 416 -11.18 -13.35 -0.81
CA ALA A 416 -11.38 -13.39 0.63
C ALA A 416 -12.09 -12.13 1.19
N GLY A 417 -12.35 -11.11 0.35
CA GLY A 417 -12.92 -9.84 0.77
C GLY A 417 -11.94 -8.96 1.56
N TYR A 418 -10.63 -9.16 1.40
CA TYR A 418 -9.57 -8.39 2.07
C TYR A 418 -8.89 -7.36 1.16
N ALA A 419 -9.40 -7.16 -0.05
CA ALA A 419 -9.01 -6.07 -0.93
C ALA A 419 -10.18 -5.68 -1.85
N SER A 420 -10.15 -4.42 -2.30
CA SER A 420 -11.03 -3.88 -3.35
C SER A 420 -10.25 -3.72 -4.64
N VAL A 421 -10.95 -3.73 -5.77
CA VAL A 421 -10.34 -3.60 -7.09
C VAL A 421 -10.31 -2.13 -7.49
N ILE A 422 -9.13 -1.66 -7.86
CA ILE A 422 -8.92 -0.30 -8.35
C ILE A 422 -9.61 -0.16 -9.71
N ARG A 423 -10.44 0.88 -9.85
CA ARG A 423 -11.04 1.25 -11.14
C ARG A 423 -10.04 2.10 -11.90
N HIS A 424 -9.48 1.54 -12.97
CA HIS A 424 -8.47 2.17 -13.81
C HIS A 424 -9.11 3.12 -14.83
N ARG A 425 -8.39 4.19 -15.17
CA ARG A 425 -8.76 5.09 -16.27
C ARG A 425 -8.39 4.46 -17.60
N ARG A 426 -8.91 5.09 -18.65
CA ARG A 426 -8.83 4.64 -20.04
C ARG A 426 -7.40 4.37 -20.54
N ASP A 427 -6.40 5.07 -20.00
CA ASP A 427 -5.00 5.05 -20.45
C ASP A 427 -4.04 4.69 -19.30
N ASP A 428 -4.54 4.03 -18.24
CA ASP A 428 -3.71 3.50 -17.17
C ASP A 428 -3.03 2.21 -17.64
N ASP A 429 -1.71 2.26 -17.82
CA ASP A 429 -0.90 1.11 -18.23
C ASP A 429 -0.46 0.24 -17.03
N ASP A 430 -0.65 0.70 -15.79
CA ASP A 430 -0.22 0.05 -14.54
C ASP A 430 -1.22 -1.00 -14.01
N ARG A 431 -1.94 -1.66 -14.93
CA ARG A 431 -3.04 -2.58 -14.64
C ARG A 431 -2.58 -4.04 -14.64
N SER A 432 -3.19 -4.84 -13.76
CA SER A 432 -2.96 -6.28 -13.66
C SER A 432 -3.40 -6.99 -14.94
N PRO A 433 -2.65 -8.00 -15.42
CA PRO A 433 -3.11 -8.86 -16.51
C PRO A 433 -4.39 -9.63 -16.18
N ASP A 434 -4.68 -9.87 -14.89
CA ASP A 434 -5.85 -10.62 -14.41
C ASP A 434 -7.02 -9.71 -13.98
N TYR A 435 -7.09 -8.48 -14.51
CA TYR A 435 -8.04 -7.47 -14.05
C TYR A 435 -9.51 -7.88 -14.07
N ASP A 436 -9.94 -8.60 -15.12
CA ASP A 436 -11.32 -9.06 -15.25
C ASP A 436 -11.66 -10.11 -14.18
N SER A 437 -10.73 -11.02 -13.85
CA SER A 437 -10.86 -11.98 -12.75
C SER A 437 -10.96 -11.28 -11.39
N LEU A 438 -10.18 -10.22 -11.19
CA LEU A 438 -10.26 -9.40 -9.97
C LEU A 438 -11.66 -8.78 -9.81
N LEU A 439 -12.21 -8.16 -10.86
CA LEU A 439 -13.55 -7.55 -10.82
C LEU A 439 -14.65 -8.58 -10.50
N GLN A 440 -14.56 -9.77 -11.07
CA GLN A 440 -15.49 -10.86 -10.80
C GLN A 440 -15.39 -11.35 -9.35
N ALA A 441 -14.16 -11.55 -8.86
CA ALA A 441 -13.94 -11.95 -7.47
C ALA A 441 -14.47 -10.92 -6.47
N GLU A 442 -14.33 -9.61 -6.76
CA GLU A 442 -14.88 -8.54 -5.92
C GLU A 442 -16.41 -8.60 -5.85
N ASP A 443 -17.09 -8.76 -6.99
CA ASP A 443 -18.55 -8.88 -7.04
C ASP A 443 -19.06 -10.08 -6.25
N VAL A 444 -18.39 -11.24 -6.36
CA VAL A 444 -18.69 -12.42 -5.56
C VAL A 444 -18.47 -12.15 -4.07
N ALA A 445 -17.33 -11.56 -3.70
CA ALA A 445 -17.03 -11.24 -2.30
C ALA A 445 -18.03 -10.24 -1.69
N GLN A 446 -18.53 -9.28 -2.47
CA GLN A 446 -19.58 -8.35 -2.06
C GLN A 446 -20.92 -9.05 -1.85
N LYS A 447 -21.35 -9.89 -2.79
CA LYS A 447 -22.61 -10.65 -2.71
C LYS A 447 -22.62 -11.63 -1.55
N GLU A 448 -21.50 -12.30 -1.32
CA GLU A 448 -21.32 -13.26 -0.23
C GLU A 448 -20.94 -12.59 1.11
N GLN A 449 -20.84 -11.25 1.14
CA GLN A 449 -20.55 -10.47 2.34
C GLN A 449 -19.24 -10.94 3.03
N LYS A 450 -18.22 -11.26 2.24
CA LYS A 450 -16.91 -11.73 2.73
C LYS A 450 -16.03 -10.57 3.19
N GLY A 451 -15.22 -10.82 4.22
CA GLY A 451 -14.23 -9.86 4.71
C GLY A 451 -14.83 -8.48 4.94
N MET A 452 -14.20 -7.43 4.40
CA MET A 452 -14.61 -6.03 4.57
C MET A 452 -15.96 -5.67 3.97
N TRP A 453 -16.58 -6.58 3.20
CA TRP A 453 -17.94 -6.43 2.69
C TRP A 453 -19.01 -6.91 3.67
N SER A 454 -18.63 -7.62 4.73
CA SER A 454 -19.51 -8.06 5.81
C SER A 454 -20.07 -6.87 6.59
N SER A 455 -21.36 -6.92 6.93
CA SER A 455 -21.98 -5.99 7.89
C SER A 455 -21.50 -6.18 9.34
N LYS A 456 -20.80 -7.28 9.64
CA LYS A 456 -20.29 -7.62 10.97
C LYS A 456 -18.75 -7.48 10.99
N PRO A 457 -18.20 -6.37 11.52
CA PRO A 457 -16.76 -6.22 11.61
C PRO A 457 -16.13 -7.20 12.61
N PRO A 458 -14.87 -7.62 12.41
CA PRO A 458 -14.16 -8.42 13.37
C PRO A 458 -13.96 -7.63 14.67
N LYS A 459 -13.91 -8.34 15.81
CA LYS A 459 -13.55 -7.73 17.08
C LYS A 459 -12.10 -7.25 17.00
N THR A 460 -11.86 -5.98 17.35
CA THR A 460 -10.51 -5.42 17.43
C THR A 460 -9.67 -6.23 18.41
N LYS A 461 -8.61 -6.87 17.92
CA LYS A 461 -7.63 -7.59 18.75
C LYS A 461 -6.74 -6.58 19.44
N GLN A 462 -6.91 -6.41 20.74
CA GLN A 462 -6.03 -5.57 21.57
C GLN A 462 -5.08 -6.47 22.34
N TYR A 463 -3.79 -6.35 22.07
CA TYR A 463 -2.77 -7.09 22.80
C TYR A 463 -2.40 -6.35 24.08
N GLN A 464 -2.51 -7.02 25.22
CA GLN A 464 -1.99 -6.53 26.49
C GLN A 464 -0.48 -6.74 26.51
N ASP A 465 0.27 -5.65 26.71
CA ASP A 465 1.71 -5.73 26.95
C ASP A 465 1.94 -6.24 28.37
N TYR A 466 2.53 -7.42 28.52
CA TYR A 466 2.88 -7.97 29.83
C TYR A 466 4.31 -7.63 30.24
N SER A 467 5.12 -7.08 29.32
CA SER A 467 6.47 -6.61 29.59
C SER A 467 6.53 -5.14 29.99
N GLU A 468 5.39 -4.45 30.08
CA GLU A 468 5.34 -3.05 30.55
C GLU A 468 5.73 -2.91 32.04
N SER A 469 5.58 -3.97 32.84
CA SER A 469 5.98 -3.98 34.25
C SER A 469 6.33 -5.39 34.73
N VAL A 470 7.24 -5.47 35.70
CA VAL A 470 7.66 -6.74 36.32
C VAL A 470 6.47 -7.46 36.96
N GLN A 471 5.50 -6.73 37.53
CA GLN A 471 4.30 -7.33 38.14
C GLN A 471 3.46 -8.08 37.11
N LYS A 472 3.17 -7.46 35.95
CA LYS A 472 2.44 -8.11 34.85
C LYS A 472 3.24 -9.29 34.28
N ALA A 473 4.55 -9.14 34.14
CA ALA A 473 5.42 -10.21 33.66
C ALA A 473 5.39 -11.43 34.59
N LYS A 474 5.41 -11.23 35.92
CA LYS A 474 5.26 -12.30 36.92
C LYS A 474 3.92 -13.03 36.80
N MET A 475 2.83 -12.30 36.60
CA MET A 475 1.50 -12.89 36.44
C MET A 475 1.44 -13.81 35.21
N ALA A 476 1.88 -13.32 34.05
CA ALA A 476 1.85 -14.08 32.81
C ALA A 476 2.87 -15.23 32.75
N SER A 477 4.08 -15.05 33.30
CA SER A 477 5.13 -16.07 33.26
C SER A 477 4.70 -17.37 33.94
N SER A 478 3.99 -17.30 35.07
CA SER A 478 3.48 -18.48 35.77
C SER A 478 2.57 -19.36 34.89
N VAL A 479 1.79 -18.75 33.99
CA VAL A 479 0.90 -19.45 33.06
C VAL A 479 1.69 -19.99 31.88
N LEU A 480 2.53 -19.15 31.27
CA LEU A 480 3.28 -19.49 30.06
C LEU A 480 4.33 -20.58 30.29
N GLN A 481 4.97 -20.61 31.47
CA GLN A 481 5.93 -21.66 31.86
C GLN A 481 5.31 -23.07 31.82
N ARG A 482 4.01 -23.18 32.15
CA ARG A 482 3.30 -24.47 32.20
C ARG A 482 2.83 -24.95 30.83
N GLN A 483 2.60 -24.05 29.88
CA GLN A 483 2.03 -24.41 28.59
C GLN A 483 3.04 -25.13 27.69
N LYS A 484 4.30 -24.67 27.68
CA LYS A 484 5.37 -25.07 26.76
C LYS A 484 4.97 -24.92 25.28
N LYS A 485 5.94 -24.67 24.39
CA LYS A 485 5.77 -24.48 22.94
C LYS A 485 4.60 -23.55 22.60
N VAL A 486 4.53 -22.43 23.31
CA VAL A 486 3.42 -21.47 23.17
C VAL A 486 3.47 -20.86 21.77
N PRO A 487 2.43 -21.02 20.93
CA PRO A 487 2.44 -20.47 19.59
C PRO A 487 2.38 -18.93 19.62
N GLY A 488 3.27 -18.29 18.87
CA GLY A 488 3.35 -16.85 18.78
C GLY A 488 3.77 -16.36 17.39
N VAL A 489 3.78 -15.05 17.23
CA VAL A 489 4.28 -14.36 16.04
C VAL A 489 5.31 -13.34 16.49
N VAL A 490 6.51 -13.38 15.91
CA VAL A 490 7.50 -12.33 16.16
C VAL A 490 7.02 -11.07 15.45
N ASP A 491 6.60 -10.07 16.20
CA ASP A 491 6.14 -8.79 15.65
C ASP A 491 7.31 -7.85 15.35
N PHE A 492 8.36 -7.91 16.18
CA PHE A 492 9.55 -7.08 16.01
C PHE A 492 10.82 -7.78 16.52
N VAL A 493 11.95 -7.54 15.87
CA VAL A 493 13.27 -8.00 16.32
C VAL A 493 14.05 -6.81 16.91
N LYS A 494 14.24 -6.81 18.23
CA LYS A 494 14.91 -5.72 18.97
C LYS A 494 16.43 -5.81 18.91
N SER A 495 16.98 -7.02 18.85
CA SER A 495 18.41 -7.33 18.67
C SER A 495 18.56 -8.81 18.30
N GLY A 496 19.79 -9.31 18.07
CA GLY A 496 20.05 -10.71 17.73
C GLY A 496 19.34 -11.73 18.64
N ALA A 497 19.28 -11.47 19.95
CA ALA A 497 18.65 -12.35 20.94
C ALA A 497 17.42 -11.77 21.68
N ARG A 498 16.79 -10.69 21.18
CA ARG A 498 15.62 -10.06 21.84
C ARG A 498 14.52 -9.69 20.85
N PHE A 499 13.28 -10.05 21.18
CA PHE A 499 12.13 -9.99 20.28
C PHE A 499 10.92 -9.35 20.97
N THR A 500 10.03 -8.77 20.19
CA THR A 500 8.62 -8.57 20.57
C THR A 500 7.84 -9.73 19.99
N VAL A 501 7.18 -10.52 20.84
CA VAL A 501 6.36 -11.68 20.44
C VAL A 501 4.91 -11.41 20.81
N LEU A 502 4.02 -11.62 19.85
CA LEU A 502 2.57 -11.62 20.07
C LEU A 502 2.11 -13.06 20.27
N ILE A 503 1.23 -13.28 21.24
CA ILE A 503 0.54 -14.56 21.47
C ILE A 503 -0.94 -14.32 21.18
N PRO A 504 -1.40 -14.59 19.95
CA PRO A 504 -2.77 -14.29 19.52
C PRO A 504 -3.84 -14.97 20.37
N ARG A 505 -3.58 -16.20 20.84
CA ARG A 505 -4.54 -16.96 21.66
C ARG A 505 -4.85 -16.25 22.98
N ASP A 506 -3.84 -15.64 23.57
CA ASP A 506 -3.91 -15.04 24.92
C ASP A 506 -4.07 -13.51 24.86
N ASN A 507 -4.13 -12.93 23.66
CA ASN A 507 -4.06 -11.49 23.43
C ASN A 507 -2.88 -10.84 24.18
N ALA A 508 -1.73 -11.53 24.23
CA ALA A 508 -0.55 -11.08 24.97
C ALA A 508 0.54 -10.56 24.02
N LYS A 509 1.24 -9.52 24.46
CA LYS A 509 2.47 -9.02 23.84
C LYS A 509 3.60 -9.10 24.86
N LEU A 510 4.70 -9.71 24.48
CA LEU A 510 5.86 -9.96 25.34
C LEU A 510 7.13 -9.39 24.70
N THR A 511 8.04 -8.88 25.54
CA THR A 511 9.45 -8.80 25.20
C THR A 511 10.09 -10.14 25.54
N PHE A 512 10.56 -10.87 24.54
CA PHE A 512 11.18 -12.20 24.70
C PHE A 512 12.69 -12.12 24.52
N VAL A 513 13.45 -12.87 25.30
CA VAL A 513 14.92 -12.92 25.35
C VAL A 513 15.35 -14.38 25.27
N LEU A 514 16.32 -14.69 24.41
CA LEU A 514 16.82 -16.06 24.28
C LEU A 514 17.62 -16.47 25.53
N SER A 515 17.30 -17.63 26.09
CA SER A 515 18.11 -18.28 27.12
C SER A 515 19.35 -18.97 26.52
N GLY A 516 20.35 -19.19 27.35
CA GLY A 516 21.52 -20.02 27.02
C GLY A 516 22.60 -19.38 26.16
N ILE A 517 22.39 -18.15 25.67
CA ILE A 517 23.34 -17.47 24.79
C ILE A 517 23.51 -15.98 25.13
N ARG A 518 24.62 -15.40 24.66
CA ARG A 518 24.88 -13.97 24.59
C ARG A 518 25.14 -13.58 23.14
N ALA A 519 24.18 -12.88 22.53
CA ALA A 519 24.39 -12.28 21.21
C ALA A 519 25.11 -10.92 21.35
N PRO A 520 26.05 -10.58 20.46
CA PRO A 520 26.68 -9.27 20.45
C PRO A 520 25.65 -8.16 20.26
N LYS A 521 25.86 -7.02 20.91
CA LYS A 521 24.92 -5.90 20.88
C LYS A 521 25.01 -5.16 19.54
N SER A 522 23.90 -5.08 18.81
CA SER A 522 23.75 -4.12 17.71
C SER A 522 23.53 -2.71 18.25
N ALA A 523 23.95 -1.71 17.47
CA ALA A 523 23.62 -0.32 17.72
C ALA A 523 22.10 -0.14 17.63
N ARG A 524 21.46 0.39 18.68
CA ARG A 524 19.99 0.62 18.66
C ARG A 524 19.62 2.01 18.18
N ASN A 525 20.56 2.95 18.29
CA ASN A 525 20.40 4.35 17.93
C ASN A 525 21.63 4.83 17.13
N PRO A 526 21.53 5.89 16.32
CA PRO A 526 22.64 6.46 15.53
C PRO A 526 23.87 6.98 16.32
N GLY A 527 24.00 6.67 17.60
CA GLY A 527 25.10 7.07 18.47
C GLY A 527 25.66 5.97 19.38
N GLU A 528 25.14 4.74 19.30
CA GLU A 528 25.69 3.58 20.01
C GLU A 528 26.64 2.81 19.07
N ALA A 529 27.80 2.39 19.58
CA ALA A 529 28.66 1.48 18.82
C ALA A 529 28.08 0.06 18.90
N SER A 530 27.99 -0.61 17.75
CA SER A 530 27.75 -2.05 17.72
C SER A 530 28.98 -2.77 18.28
N GLU A 531 28.78 -3.82 19.07
CA GLU A 531 29.82 -4.82 19.28
C GLU A 531 30.13 -5.50 17.94
N PRO A 532 31.36 -6.03 17.74
CA PRO A 532 31.69 -6.82 16.56
C PRO A 532 30.63 -7.91 16.31
N PHE A 533 30.19 -8.04 15.07
CA PHE A 533 29.12 -8.96 14.65
C PHE A 533 27.72 -8.69 15.23
N GLY A 534 27.51 -7.60 15.97
CA GLY A 534 26.23 -7.25 16.57
C GLY A 534 25.15 -6.92 15.55
N GLN A 535 25.49 -6.13 14.53
CA GLN A 535 24.55 -5.79 13.46
C GLN A 535 24.21 -7.03 12.60
N GLU A 536 25.19 -7.87 12.33
CA GLU A 536 25.06 -9.12 11.59
C GLU A 536 24.13 -10.10 12.33
N ALA A 537 24.29 -10.23 13.65
CA ALA A 537 23.39 -11.01 14.50
C ALA A 537 21.94 -10.47 14.46
N HIS A 538 21.78 -9.14 14.50
CA HIS A 538 20.46 -8.50 14.42
C HIS A 538 19.81 -8.70 13.04
N ASP A 539 20.55 -8.50 11.96
CA ASP A 539 20.07 -8.67 10.60
C ASP A 539 19.71 -10.13 10.30
N PHE A 540 20.50 -11.07 10.85
CA PHE A 540 20.22 -12.50 10.77
C PHE A 540 18.92 -12.87 11.50
N ALA A 541 18.73 -12.36 12.73
CA ALA A 541 17.49 -12.54 13.48
C ALA A 541 16.28 -11.90 12.77
N ASN A 542 16.43 -10.70 12.20
CA ASN A 542 15.40 -10.09 11.36
C ASN A 542 15.04 -10.97 10.16
N ARG A 543 16.04 -11.50 9.46
CA ARG A 543 15.86 -12.36 8.28
C ARG A 543 15.13 -13.66 8.61
N ARG A 544 15.47 -14.30 9.73
CA ARG A 544 14.92 -15.61 10.11
C ARG A 544 13.59 -15.50 10.85
N CYS A 545 13.40 -14.50 11.70
CA CYS A 545 12.31 -14.49 12.67
C CYS A 545 11.25 -13.39 12.46
N MET A 546 11.57 -12.24 11.89
CA MET A 546 10.62 -11.10 11.78
C MET A 546 9.29 -11.50 11.11
N GLN A 547 8.13 -11.34 11.74
CA GLN A 547 6.79 -11.74 11.25
C GLN A 547 6.57 -13.25 11.02
N ARG A 548 7.49 -14.12 11.47
CA ARG A 548 7.31 -15.57 11.35
C ARG A 548 6.46 -16.09 12.51
N ASP A 549 5.71 -17.15 12.23
CA ASP A 549 5.12 -17.96 13.28
C ASP A 549 6.25 -18.71 14.01
N VAL A 550 6.21 -18.66 15.33
CA VAL A 550 7.20 -19.25 16.23
C VAL A 550 6.50 -19.99 17.36
N GLU A 551 7.24 -20.83 18.05
CA GLU A 551 6.84 -21.40 19.34
C GLU A 551 7.84 -20.92 20.39
N ILE A 552 7.37 -20.58 21.59
CA ILE A 552 8.25 -20.17 22.69
C ILE A 552 8.05 -21.05 23.93
N ASP A 553 9.16 -21.38 24.58
CA ASP A 553 9.19 -21.91 25.93
C ASP A 553 9.63 -20.79 26.88
N VAL A 554 8.75 -20.38 27.79
CA VAL A 554 9.11 -19.42 28.84
C VAL A 554 9.74 -20.17 30.00
N GLU A 555 10.91 -19.71 30.43
CA GLU A 555 11.67 -20.30 31.55
C GLU A 555 11.60 -19.37 32.77
N THR A 556 11.84 -18.07 32.59
CA THR A 556 11.83 -17.08 33.67
C THR A 556 11.58 -15.67 33.14
N ILE A 557 11.73 -14.64 33.98
CA ILE A 557 11.70 -13.23 33.59
C ILE A 557 12.96 -12.49 34.09
N ASP A 558 13.39 -11.48 33.35
CA ASP A 558 14.46 -10.57 33.76
C ASP A 558 13.94 -9.47 34.72
N LYS A 559 14.87 -8.68 35.25
CA LYS A 559 14.56 -7.61 36.23
C LYS A 559 13.71 -6.46 35.67
N VAL A 560 13.55 -6.38 34.35
CA VAL A 560 12.80 -5.31 33.66
C VAL A 560 11.53 -5.84 32.97
N GLY A 561 11.15 -7.11 33.21
CA GLY A 561 9.91 -7.70 32.70
C GLY A 561 10.04 -8.35 31.31
N GLY A 562 11.25 -8.60 30.83
CA GLY A 562 11.52 -9.44 29.67
C GLY A 562 11.40 -10.92 30.01
N PHE A 563 10.76 -11.71 29.15
CA PHE A 563 10.58 -13.14 29.31
C PHE A 563 11.80 -13.86 28.73
N ILE A 564 12.47 -14.65 29.55
CA ILE A 564 13.65 -15.43 29.15
C ILE A 564 13.19 -16.84 28.80
N GLY A 565 13.67 -17.36 27.66
CA GLY A 565 13.54 -18.77 27.34
C GLY A 565 13.90 -19.12 25.90
N THR A 566 13.38 -20.23 25.42
CA THR A 566 13.74 -20.79 24.12
C THR A 566 12.72 -20.41 23.03
N LEU A 567 13.19 -19.89 21.89
CA LEU A 567 12.38 -19.58 20.72
C LEU A 567 12.64 -20.60 19.61
N TYR A 568 11.58 -21.18 19.07
CA TYR A 568 11.63 -22.10 17.95
C TYR A 568 11.05 -21.44 16.71
N VAL A 569 11.83 -21.43 15.64
CA VAL A 569 11.38 -21.00 14.30
C VAL A 569 11.52 -22.19 13.37
N ASN A 570 10.47 -22.53 12.62
CA ASN A 570 10.43 -23.75 11.82
C ASN A 570 10.79 -25.04 12.61
N ARG A 571 10.37 -25.11 13.88
CA ARG A 571 10.64 -26.20 14.83
C ARG A 571 12.11 -26.36 15.25
N GLU A 572 12.96 -25.40 14.94
CA GLU A 572 14.38 -25.41 15.29
C GLU A 572 14.67 -24.35 16.36
N ASN A 573 15.52 -24.68 17.33
CA ASN A 573 15.93 -23.77 18.40
C ASN A 573 16.75 -22.60 17.80
N PHE A 574 16.21 -21.38 17.85
CA PHE A 574 16.86 -20.24 17.21
C PHE A 574 18.17 -19.82 17.91
N ALA A 575 18.33 -20.10 19.21
CA ALA A 575 19.59 -19.83 19.92
C ALA A 575 20.73 -20.70 19.37
N LYS A 576 20.44 -21.97 19.10
CA LYS A 576 21.38 -22.88 18.42
C LYS A 576 21.76 -22.38 17.03
N ILE A 577 20.79 -21.95 16.22
CA ILE A 577 21.05 -21.43 14.87
C ILE A 577 22.00 -20.22 14.92
N LEU A 578 21.83 -19.31 15.90
CA LEU A 578 22.74 -18.19 16.10
C LEU A 578 24.17 -18.64 16.43
N LEU A 579 24.31 -19.66 17.28
CA LEU A 579 25.62 -20.24 17.63
C LEU A 579 26.29 -20.88 16.41
N GLU A 580 25.57 -21.68 15.62
CA GLU A 580 26.12 -22.36 14.43
C GLU A 580 26.60 -21.40 13.33
N GLU A 581 26.08 -20.17 13.30
CA GLU A 581 26.56 -19.11 12.40
C GLU A 581 27.65 -18.22 13.03
N GLY A 582 28.05 -18.49 14.27
CA GLY A 582 29.05 -17.69 14.99
C GLY A 582 28.56 -16.28 15.31
N LEU A 583 27.25 -16.11 15.55
CA LEU A 583 26.61 -14.81 15.84
C LEU A 583 26.18 -14.68 17.31
N ALA A 584 26.58 -15.61 18.16
CA ALA A 584 26.41 -15.59 19.61
C ALA A 584 27.47 -16.47 20.28
N THR A 585 27.67 -16.28 21.59
CA THR A 585 28.40 -17.22 22.46
C THR A 585 27.45 -17.92 23.43
N VAL A 586 27.83 -19.08 23.94
CA VAL A 586 27.11 -19.79 24.99
C VAL A 586 27.24 -19.02 26.30
N HIS A 587 26.13 -18.93 27.03
CA HIS A 587 26.14 -18.46 28.42
C HIS A 587 25.90 -19.68 29.33
N ALA A 588 26.99 -20.32 29.77
CA ALA A 588 26.99 -21.64 30.42
C ALA A 588 25.88 -21.85 31.46
N TYR A 589 25.82 -21.01 32.50
CA TYR A 589 24.78 -21.09 33.53
C TYR A 589 23.36 -21.05 32.97
N SER A 590 23.09 -20.18 32.00
CA SER A 590 21.75 -20.06 31.40
C SER A 590 21.44 -21.22 30.45
N ALA A 591 22.47 -21.82 29.85
CA ALA A 591 22.33 -22.94 28.92
C ALA A 591 22.03 -24.24 29.65
N GLU A 592 22.60 -24.43 30.84
CA GLU A 592 22.27 -25.52 31.75
C GLU A 592 20.85 -25.38 32.28
N GLN A 593 20.48 -24.18 32.76
CA GLN A 593 19.14 -23.91 33.30
C GLN A 593 18.02 -24.06 32.25
N SER A 594 18.30 -23.82 30.97
CA SER A 594 17.32 -24.02 29.90
C SER A 594 17.11 -25.48 29.52
N GLY A 595 18.00 -26.39 29.94
CA GLY A 595 17.99 -27.80 29.55
C GLY A 595 18.51 -28.06 28.12
N HIS A 596 19.08 -27.03 27.47
CA HIS A 596 19.61 -27.12 26.09
C HIS A 596 21.15 -27.06 26.02
N GLY A 597 21.84 -27.02 27.17
CA GLY A 597 23.29 -26.92 27.27
C GLY A 597 24.08 -27.78 26.26
N PRO A 598 23.90 -29.12 26.24
CA PRO A 598 24.65 -29.99 25.33
C PRO A 598 24.51 -29.62 23.84
N GLU A 599 23.31 -29.23 23.40
CA GLU A 599 23.08 -28.82 22.01
C GLU A 599 23.73 -27.46 21.70
N LEU A 600 23.67 -26.52 22.65
CA LEU A 600 24.23 -25.19 22.49
C LEU A 600 25.77 -25.21 22.48
N PHE A 601 26.41 -25.93 23.39
CA PHE A 601 27.87 -26.11 23.39
C PHE A 601 28.37 -26.80 22.12
N ALA A 602 27.67 -27.82 21.64
CA ALA A 602 28.00 -28.48 20.38
C ALA A 602 27.90 -27.53 19.17
N ALA A 603 26.88 -26.67 19.14
CA ALA A 603 26.69 -25.67 18.08
C ALA A 603 27.80 -24.61 18.08
N GLU A 604 28.21 -24.12 19.26
CA GLU A 604 29.30 -23.16 19.38
C GLU A 604 30.64 -23.78 18.98
N LYS A 605 30.94 -25.00 19.46
CA LYS A 605 32.15 -25.74 19.07
C LYS A 605 32.27 -25.86 17.55
N LYS A 606 31.17 -26.22 16.89
CA LYS A 606 31.13 -26.31 15.42
C LYS A 606 31.40 -24.97 14.73
N ALA A 607 30.94 -23.85 15.30
CA ALA A 607 31.21 -22.52 14.76
C ALA A 607 32.66 -22.05 15.01
N LYS A 608 33.24 -22.41 16.15
CA LYS A 608 34.68 -22.22 16.46
C LYS A 608 35.56 -22.96 15.45
N GLU A 609 35.33 -24.26 15.29
CA GLU A 609 36.07 -25.11 14.34
C GLU A 609 35.94 -24.62 12.89
N ALA A 610 34.78 -24.07 12.53
CA ALA A 610 34.53 -23.48 11.21
C ALA A 610 34.97 -22.01 11.07
N ARG A 611 35.51 -21.39 12.15
CA ARG A 611 35.92 -19.98 12.22
C ARG A 611 34.87 -19.00 11.70
N LYS A 612 33.62 -19.21 12.08
CA LYS A 612 32.49 -18.39 11.64
C LYS A 612 32.27 -17.18 12.55
N GLY A 613 31.93 -16.04 11.94
CA GLY A 613 31.47 -14.84 12.65
C GLY A 613 32.46 -14.38 13.72
N ILE A 614 32.01 -14.30 14.97
CA ILE A 614 32.85 -13.90 16.11
C ILE A 614 34.12 -14.77 16.27
N TRP A 615 34.11 -16.00 15.75
CA TRP A 615 35.21 -16.96 15.83
C TRP A 615 36.19 -16.90 14.64
N HIS A 616 36.09 -15.90 13.76
CA HIS A 616 36.98 -15.79 12.59
C HIS A 616 38.48 -15.79 12.96
N ASP A 617 38.83 -15.18 14.08
CA ASP A 617 40.19 -15.11 14.65
C ASP A 617 40.41 -16.09 15.82
N TRP A 618 39.56 -17.13 15.96
CA TRP A 618 39.69 -18.09 17.04
C TRP A 618 40.99 -18.90 16.91
N ASP A 619 41.74 -18.95 18.02
CA ASP A 619 42.99 -19.68 18.17
C ASP A 619 42.77 -20.83 19.16
N PRO A 620 42.80 -22.10 18.70
CA PRO A 620 42.59 -23.26 19.56
C PRO A 620 43.57 -23.35 20.74
N SER A 621 44.75 -22.73 20.66
CA SER A 621 45.73 -22.76 21.76
C SER A 621 45.28 -21.98 22.99
N LYS A 622 44.37 -21.00 22.84
CA LYS A 622 43.79 -20.24 23.95
C LYS A 622 42.74 -21.03 24.74
N ASP A 623 42.12 -22.04 24.12
CA ASP A 623 41.13 -22.88 24.78
C ASP A 623 41.81 -23.99 25.65
N VAL A 624 43.11 -24.28 25.43
CA VAL A 624 43.87 -25.31 26.19
C VAL A 624 44.39 -24.78 27.53
N ASP A 625 44.64 -23.47 27.65
CA ASP A 625 45.00 -22.83 28.91
C ASP A 625 43.78 -22.65 29.86
N GLU A 626 42.56 -22.83 29.36
CA GLU A 626 41.30 -22.75 30.13
C GLU A 626 40.80 -24.14 30.64
N GLU A 627 41.45 -25.25 30.26
CA GLU A 627 40.99 -26.62 30.55
C GLU A 627 41.34 -27.12 31.98
N TYR A 628 41.80 -26.23 32.87
CA TYR A 628 42.19 -26.53 34.27
C TYR A 628 41.31 -25.92 35.37
N ASP A 629 40.12 -25.40 35.05
CA ASP A 629 39.14 -25.04 36.08
C ASP A 629 37.73 -25.53 35.70
N GLU A 630 37.32 -26.66 36.30
CA GLU A 630 35.91 -27.09 36.28
C GLU A 630 35.04 -26.12 37.09
N PRO A 631 33.79 -25.81 36.65
CA PRO A 631 32.90 -24.93 37.38
C PRO A 631 32.15 -25.67 38.50
N ALA A 632 32.32 -25.21 39.74
CA ALA A 632 31.46 -25.55 40.87
C ALA A 632 30.17 -24.71 40.84
N PRO A 633 29.04 -25.18 41.41
CA PRO A 633 27.70 -24.64 41.13
C PRO A 633 27.50 -23.26 41.74
N ALA A 634 27.21 -22.26 40.89
CA ALA A 634 26.91 -20.90 41.31
C ALA A 634 25.50 -20.81 41.92
N ASN A 635 25.40 -21.07 43.22
CA ASN A 635 24.29 -20.65 44.06
C ASN A 635 24.78 -19.51 44.95
N GLY A 636 24.55 -18.28 44.49
CA GLY A 636 24.69 -17.07 45.32
C GLY A 636 26.12 -16.68 45.69
N THR A 637 26.36 -15.37 45.66
CA THR A 637 27.55 -14.69 46.19
C THR A 637 28.86 -14.94 45.48
N GLU A 638 29.07 -14.29 44.33
CA GLU A 638 30.42 -14.04 43.83
C GLU A 638 30.90 -12.67 44.31
N ALA A 639 31.87 -12.73 45.23
CA ALA A 639 32.95 -11.76 45.29
C ALA A 639 33.68 -11.77 43.94
N ALA A 640 33.91 -10.59 43.39
CA ALA A 640 34.62 -10.41 42.14
C ALA A 640 36.12 -10.71 42.34
N GLU A 641 36.67 -11.65 41.58
CA GLU A 641 38.10 -11.67 41.29
C GLU A 641 38.40 -10.69 40.13
N PRO A 642 39.59 -10.07 40.12
CA PRO A 642 39.78 -8.71 39.63
C PRO A 642 39.87 -8.67 38.10
N THR A 643 38.88 -8.03 37.47
CA THR A 643 39.07 -7.48 36.12
C THR A 643 40.27 -6.55 36.13
N GLN A 644 41.28 -6.83 35.30
CA GLN A 644 42.39 -5.90 35.08
C GLN A 644 41.84 -4.50 34.79
N ARG A 645 42.26 -3.54 35.61
CA ARG A 645 41.83 -2.14 35.56
C ARG A 645 42.09 -1.57 34.17
N ARG A 646 41.02 -1.27 33.44
CA ARG A 646 41.10 -0.59 32.14
C ARG A 646 41.56 0.85 32.37
N LYS A 647 42.67 1.24 31.74
CA LYS A 647 43.15 2.62 31.72
C LYS A 647 42.33 3.40 30.67
N ASP A 648 41.45 4.30 31.11
CA ASP A 648 40.63 5.18 30.25
C ASP A 648 40.88 6.63 30.68
N TYR A 649 42.03 7.15 30.26
CA TYR A 649 42.43 8.53 30.54
C TYR A 649 41.92 9.47 29.44
N ARG A 650 41.30 10.57 29.86
CA ARG A 650 40.74 11.58 28.97
C ARG A 650 41.10 12.96 29.47
N ASP A 651 41.60 13.81 28.58
CA ASP A 651 41.79 15.23 28.88
C ASP A 651 40.41 15.88 29.01
N VAL A 652 40.17 16.60 30.11
CA VAL A 652 38.87 17.19 30.45
C VAL A 652 38.98 18.59 31.04
N LEU A 653 37.88 19.34 30.92
CA LEU A 653 37.62 20.58 31.64
C LEU A 653 36.36 20.39 32.50
N ILE A 654 36.42 20.81 33.77
CA ILE A 654 35.23 20.86 34.63
C ILE A 654 34.51 22.17 34.37
N THR A 655 33.29 22.10 33.83
CA THR A 655 32.52 23.29 33.42
C THR A 655 31.47 23.72 34.43
N ASN A 656 31.03 22.82 35.31
CA ASN A 656 30.08 23.14 36.37
C ASN A 656 30.15 22.12 37.51
N ILE A 657 29.91 22.58 38.75
CA ILE A 657 29.81 21.76 39.96
C ILE A 657 28.41 21.98 40.55
N GLU A 658 27.57 20.95 40.52
CA GLU A 658 26.22 21.01 41.08
C GLU A 658 26.23 21.06 42.61
N ASP A 659 25.07 21.40 43.20
CA ASP A 659 24.95 21.57 44.65
C ASP A 659 25.18 20.28 45.45
N ASP A 660 25.00 19.12 44.83
CA ASP A 660 25.25 17.81 45.43
C ASP A 660 26.66 17.26 45.12
N GLY A 661 27.54 18.08 44.55
CA GLY A 661 28.92 17.71 44.22
C GLY A 661 29.09 16.95 42.89
N ARG A 662 28.01 16.75 42.10
CA ARG A 662 28.15 16.24 40.72
C ARG A 662 28.88 17.24 39.84
N LEU A 663 29.62 16.72 38.88
CA LEU A 663 30.43 17.49 37.95
C LEU A 663 29.81 17.46 36.54
N LYS A 664 30.00 18.53 35.80
CA LYS A 664 29.84 18.58 34.35
C LYS A 664 31.21 18.68 33.73
N VAL A 665 31.48 17.80 32.77
CA VAL A 665 32.80 17.69 32.14
C VAL A 665 32.70 17.82 30.64
N GLN A 666 33.63 18.58 30.05
CA GLN A 666 33.88 18.60 28.62
C GLN A 666 35.15 17.79 28.35
N GLN A 667 35.12 16.89 27.36
CA GLN A 667 36.31 16.17 26.93
C GLN A 667 37.10 17.04 25.94
N ILE A 668 38.34 17.37 26.27
CA ILE A 668 39.25 18.15 25.44
C ILE A 668 39.61 17.34 24.19
N GLY A 669 39.47 17.96 23.02
CA GLY A 669 39.78 17.36 21.73
C GLY A 669 38.92 17.93 20.61
N ALA A 670 38.60 17.10 19.62
CA ALA A 670 37.83 17.54 18.45
C ALA A 670 36.45 18.14 18.82
N GLY A 671 35.82 17.66 19.90
CA GLY A 671 34.53 18.17 20.39
C GLY A 671 34.60 19.60 20.91
N THR A 672 35.61 19.93 21.72
CA THR A 672 35.82 21.30 22.24
C THR A 672 36.24 22.27 21.14
N THR A 673 37.05 21.84 20.16
CA THR A 673 37.37 22.69 18.98
C THR A 673 36.11 23.01 18.17
N ALA A 674 35.29 21.99 17.88
CA ALA A 674 34.03 22.17 17.17
C ALA A 674 33.04 23.02 17.98
N LEU A 675 33.08 22.94 19.31
CA LEU A 675 32.28 23.80 20.19
C LEU A 675 32.71 25.27 20.08
N THR A 676 34.01 25.55 20.07
CA THR A 676 34.53 26.91 19.89
C THR A 676 34.07 27.50 18.56
N ASP A 677 34.19 26.74 17.46
CA ASP A 677 33.73 27.17 16.13
C ASP A 677 32.21 27.38 16.07
N LEU A 678 31.47 26.46 16.69
CA LEU A 678 30.02 26.57 16.82
C LEU A 678 29.65 27.83 17.61
N MET A 679 30.27 28.08 18.76
CA MET A 679 29.95 29.22 19.61
C MET A 679 30.29 30.56 18.94
N ASN A 680 31.40 30.64 18.20
CA ASN A 680 31.71 31.81 17.37
C ASN A 680 30.63 32.08 16.32
N SER A 681 30.19 31.02 15.63
CA SER A 681 29.11 31.10 14.64
C SER A 681 27.75 31.40 15.28
N PHE A 682 27.50 30.87 16.48
CA PHE A 682 26.28 31.05 17.26
C PHE A 682 26.13 32.50 17.71
N ARG A 683 27.20 33.08 18.28
CA ARG A 683 27.26 34.49 18.65
C ARG A 683 27.02 35.39 17.44
N ALA A 684 27.75 35.17 16.35
CA ALA A 684 27.57 35.93 15.10
C ALA A 684 26.13 35.86 14.56
N PHE A 685 25.49 34.70 14.63
CA PHE A 685 24.09 34.53 14.22
C PHE A 685 23.12 35.34 15.08
N HIS A 686 23.33 35.37 16.40
CA HIS A 686 22.44 36.04 17.34
C HIS A 686 22.62 37.57 17.41
N LEU A 687 23.72 38.11 16.87
CA LEU A 687 23.94 39.56 16.66
C LEU A 687 23.03 40.18 15.60
N SER A 688 22.55 39.39 14.64
CA SER A 688 21.63 39.89 13.60
C SER A 688 20.21 40.08 14.14
N GLY A 689 19.66 41.29 14.02
CA GLY A 689 18.28 41.60 14.42
C GLY A 689 17.22 40.75 13.71
N ALA A 690 17.50 40.24 12.51
CA ALA A 690 16.62 39.32 11.78
C ALA A 690 16.42 37.97 12.49
N ASN A 691 17.37 37.59 13.35
CA ASN A 691 17.38 36.35 14.12
C ASN A 691 16.88 36.54 15.56
N ALA A 692 16.38 37.74 15.92
CA ALA A 692 15.82 38.04 17.24
C ALA A 692 14.35 37.63 17.40
N LYS A 693 13.99 36.44 16.89
CA LYS A 693 12.62 35.93 16.93
C LYS A 693 12.33 35.26 18.29
N PRO A 694 11.26 35.66 19.00
CA PRO A 694 10.84 34.97 20.22
C PRO A 694 10.32 33.55 19.90
N LEU A 695 10.10 32.75 20.93
CA LEU A 695 9.44 31.45 20.78
C LEU A 695 7.97 31.64 20.33
N ASP A 696 7.53 30.88 19.32
CA ASP A 696 6.16 30.94 18.77
C ASP A 696 5.10 30.37 19.71
N SER A 697 5.51 29.58 20.70
CA SER A 697 4.62 28.96 21.68
C SER A 697 5.32 28.76 23.02
N PRO A 698 4.57 28.58 24.13
CA PRO A 698 5.15 28.28 25.43
C PRO A 698 6.08 27.05 25.36
N PRO A 699 7.36 27.18 25.81
CA PRO A 699 8.31 26.07 25.76
C PRO A 699 7.83 24.86 26.59
N LYS A 700 8.19 23.66 26.17
CA LYS A 700 7.89 22.41 26.86
C LYS A 700 9.17 21.75 27.37
N ALA A 701 9.06 20.99 28.45
CA ALA A 701 10.18 20.20 28.95
C ALA A 701 10.70 19.27 27.83
N GLY A 702 12.01 19.32 27.59
CA GLY A 702 12.68 18.61 26.51
C GLY A 702 12.96 19.44 25.25
N ASP A 703 12.32 20.60 25.07
CA ASP A 703 12.55 21.45 23.90
C ASP A 703 13.99 21.97 23.86
N LEU A 704 14.60 21.95 22.67
CA LEU A 704 15.91 22.54 22.41
C LEU A 704 15.75 23.99 21.95
N VAL A 705 16.44 24.91 22.62
CA VAL A 705 16.31 26.36 22.44
C VAL A 705 17.68 27.03 22.43
N ALA A 706 17.75 28.24 21.92
CA ALA A 706 18.84 29.17 22.21
C ALA A 706 18.45 29.96 23.47
N ALA A 707 19.33 30.01 24.45
CA ALA A 707 19.12 30.71 25.72
C ALA A 707 20.24 31.72 25.96
N GLN A 708 19.88 32.94 26.34
CA GLN A 708 20.84 33.97 26.69
C GLN A 708 21.22 33.85 28.17
N PHE A 709 22.46 33.49 28.47
CA PHE A 709 22.94 33.31 29.84
C PHE A 709 23.06 34.65 30.56
N THR A 710 22.60 34.75 31.80
CA THR A 710 22.46 36.07 32.47
C THR A 710 23.78 36.67 32.93
N GLU A 711 24.79 35.85 33.20
CA GLU A 711 26.08 36.30 33.71
C GLU A 711 26.89 37.07 32.66
N ASP A 712 26.90 36.60 31.40
CA ASP A 712 27.68 37.18 30.31
C ASP A 712 26.82 37.81 29.19
N ASN A 713 25.50 37.62 29.22
CA ASN A 713 24.56 38.02 28.17
C ASN A 713 24.84 37.41 26.79
N GLU A 714 25.56 36.31 26.71
CA GLU A 714 25.82 35.57 25.47
C GLU A 714 24.78 34.46 25.24
N TRP A 715 24.63 34.06 23.98
CA TRP A 715 23.67 33.04 23.57
C TRP A 715 24.32 31.66 23.55
N TYR A 716 23.62 30.67 24.10
CA TYR A 716 24.07 29.29 24.20
C TYR A 716 22.96 28.32 23.78
N ARG A 717 23.37 27.10 23.43
CA ARG A 717 22.41 26.00 23.22
C ARG A 717 21.91 25.50 24.57
N ALA A 718 20.61 25.37 24.71
CA ALA A 718 19.99 24.92 25.94
C ALA A 718 18.82 23.97 25.70
N LYS A 719 18.45 23.25 26.76
CA LYS A 719 17.26 22.40 26.81
C LYS A 719 16.37 22.84 27.95
N ILE A 720 15.06 22.93 27.68
CA ILE A 720 14.07 23.25 28.71
C ILE A 720 13.94 22.07 29.67
N ARG A 721 14.17 22.29 30.97
CA ARG A 721 13.93 21.31 32.04
C ARG A 721 12.50 21.39 32.55
N ARG A 722 12.03 22.60 32.83
CA ARG A 722 10.70 22.89 33.37
C ARG A 722 10.26 24.27 32.87
N ASN A 723 8.96 24.45 32.67
CA ASN A 723 8.38 25.73 32.29
C ASN A 723 7.41 26.21 33.37
N ASP A 724 7.60 27.43 33.85
CA ASP A 724 6.65 28.19 34.66
C ASP A 724 5.88 29.15 33.75
N ARG A 725 4.67 28.71 33.37
CA ARG A 725 3.83 29.44 32.40
C ARG A 725 3.22 30.72 32.99
N GLU A 726 2.99 30.75 34.29
CA GLU A 726 2.39 31.90 34.96
C GLU A 726 3.43 33.02 35.08
N ALA A 727 4.64 32.68 35.51
CA ALA A 727 5.76 33.62 35.60
C ALA A 727 6.42 33.94 34.24
N LYS A 728 6.08 33.21 33.17
CA LYS A 728 6.76 33.24 31.86
C LYS A 728 8.27 33.05 31.99
N GLN A 729 8.66 32.10 32.84
CA GLN A 729 10.04 31.70 33.09
C GLN A 729 10.23 30.23 32.76
N ALA A 730 11.44 29.84 32.39
CA ALA A 730 11.79 28.45 32.17
C ALA A 730 13.11 28.12 32.88
N ASP A 731 13.16 26.93 33.46
CA ASP A 731 14.39 26.32 33.97
C ASP A 731 15.10 25.69 32.77
N VAL A 732 16.30 26.15 32.45
CA VAL A 732 17.11 25.67 31.32
C VAL A 732 18.35 24.96 31.80
N VAL A 733 18.85 24.02 30.99
CA VAL A 733 20.21 23.48 31.10
C VAL A 733 20.99 23.84 29.84
N TYR A 734 22.15 24.46 30.00
CA TYR A 734 23.06 24.75 28.89
C TYR A 734 23.74 23.45 28.49
N ILE A 735 23.36 22.88 27.35
CA ILE A 735 23.70 21.48 27.02
C ILE A 735 25.19 21.26 26.75
N ASP A 736 25.93 22.34 26.52
CA ASP A 736 27.36 22.29 26.25
C ASP A 736 28.23 22.52 27.49
N TYR A 737 27.70 23.16 28.54
CA TYR A 737 28.45 23.49 29.77
C TYR A 737 27.85 22.86 31.03
N GLY A 738 26.58 22.44 30.96
CA GLY A 738 25.87 21.66 31.95
C GLY A 738 25.30 22.45 33.14
N ASN A 739 25.68 23.72 33.30
CA ASN A 739 25.06 24.63 34.28
C ASN A 739 23.57 24.89 33.94
N THR A 740 22.81 25.29 34.95
CA THR A 740 21.36 25.50 34.84
C THR A 740 20.95 26.84 35.40
N GLU A 741 19.91 27.43 34.82
CA GLU A 741 19.39 28.73 35.26
C GLU A 741 17.87 28.81 35.05
N ARG A 742 17.17 29.58 35.89
CA ARG A 742 15.80 30.01 35.64
C ARG A 742 15.80 31.38 34.96
N ILE A 743 15.36 31.44 33.71
CA ILE A 743 15.36 32.67 32.91
C ILE A 743 13.98 33.02 32.35
N PRO A 744 13.66 34.31 32.13
CA PRO A 744 12.42 34.71 31.46
C PRO A 744 12.41 34.29 29.99
N TRP A 745 11.22 34.06 29.42
CA TRP A 745 11.08 33.68 28.01
C TRP A 745 11.65 34.72 27.03
N SER A 746 11.82 35.97 27.46
CA SER A 746 12.48 37.03 26.66
C SER A 746 13.95 36.73 26.35
N ARG A 747 14.59 35.83 27.14
CA ARG A 747 15.96 35.35 26.93
C ARG A 747 16.00 34.02 26.15
N LEU A 748 14.88 33.60 25.55
CA LEU A 748 14.77 32.37 24.76
C LEU A 748 14.46 32.67 23.30
N ARG A 749 15.09 31.91 22.40
CA ARG A 749 14.80 31.90 20.96
C ARG A 749 14.75 30.46 20.42
N PRO A 750 14.08 30.21 19.30
CA PRO A 750 14.13 28.90 18.63
C PRO A 750 15.58 28.53 18.27
N LEU A 751 15.97 27.28 18.49
CA LEU A 751 17.28 26.79 18.05
C LEU A 751 17.26 26.53 16.54
N SER A 752 18.07 27.28 15.78
CA SER A 752 18.19 27.09 14.33
C SER A 752 18.77 25.72 13.98
N ALA A 753 18.29 25.11 12.89
CA ALA A 753 18.70 23.76 12.45
C ALA A 753 20.22 23.64 12.24
N GLN A 754 20.89 24.71 11.83
CA GLN A 754 22.35 24.74 11.63
C GLN A 754 23.15 24.57 12.94
N PHE A 755 22.54 24.82 14.09
CA PHE A 755 23.14 24.63 15.42
C PHE A 755 22.53 23.44 16.18
N SER A 756 21.78 22.59 15.47
CA SER A 756 21.10 21.46 16.09
C SER A 756 22.08 20.47 16.72
N VAL A 757 21.58 19.68 17.66
CA VAL A 757 22.35 18.61 18.32
C VAL A 757 22.76 17.48 17.37
N GLN A 758 22.25 17.46 16.14
CA GLN A 758 22.68 16.54 15.08
C GLN A 758 24.02 16.97 14.47
N ASN A 759 24.30 18.28 14.42
CA ASN A 759 25.53 18.82 13.85
C ASN A 759 26.70 18.78 14.85
N LEU A 760 26.41 19.07 16.12
CA LEU A 760 27.34 18.89 17.23
C LEU A 760 26.58 18.36 18.43
N LYS A 761 26.97 17.20 18.96
CA LYS A 761 26.35 16.62 20.17
C LYS A 761 26.50 17.59 21.36
N PRO A 762 25.65 17.51 22.40
CA PRO A 762 25.89 18.19 23.68
C PRO A 762 27.31 17.92 24.18
N GLN A 763 28.04 18.96 24.56
CA GLN A 763 29.45 18.83 24.96
C GLN A 763 29.67 18.65 26.48
N ALA A 764 28.65 18.90 27.32
CA ALA A 764 28.74 18.60 28.74
C ALA A 764 28.27 17.16 29.03
N ALA A 765 29.14 16.36 29.64
CA ALA A 765 28.82 15.05 30.17
C ALA A 765 28.65 15.10 31.69
N ASP A 766 27.75 14.27 32.21
CA ASP A 766 27.56 14.11 33.66
C ASP A 766 28.71 13.28 34.25
N ALA A 767 29.29 13.74 35.35
CA ALA A 767 30.31 13.00 36.06
C ALA A 767 30.18 13.09 37.59
N VAL A 768 30.80 12.14 38.27
CA VAL A 768 30.98 12.09 39.73
C VAL A 768 32.40 11.67 40.04
N LEU A 769 32.93 12.14 41.16
CA LEU A 769 34.23 11.68 41.64
C LEU A 769 34.13 10.23 42.12
N ALA A 770 35.00 9.37 41.59
CA ALA A 770 35.10 7.97 41.98
C ALA A 770 35.70 7.83 43.38
N PHE A 771 35.30 6.76 44.08
CA PHE A 771 35.86 6.34 45.37
C PHE A 771 35.75 7.35 46.52
N VAL A 772 34.92 8.39 46.37
CA VAL A 772 34.66 9.39 47.40
C VAL A 772 33.18 9.48 47.72
N GLN A 773 32.86 9.73 48.98
CA GLN A 773 31.53 10.01 49.50
C GLN A 773 31.58 11.37 50.21
N PHE A 774 30.77 12.31 49.74
CA PHE A 774 30.67 13.63 50.36
C PHE A 774 29.94 13.59 51.72
N PRO A 775 30.24 14.53 52.63
CA PRO A 775 29.54 14.67 53.90
C PRO A 775 28.06 15.04 53.68
N MET A 776 27.19 14.57 54.59
CA MET A 776 25.77 14.95 54.58
C MET A 776 25.52 16.35 55.14
N SER A 777 26.46 16.89 55.93
CA SER A 777 26.39 18.25 56.45
C SER A 777 26.51 19.26 55.30
N PRO A 778 25.55 20.18 55.12
CA PRO A 778 25.61 21.19 54.07
C PRO A 778 26.85 22.09 54.14
N GLU A 779 27.34 22.38 55.35
CA GLU A 779 28.51 23.24 55.56
C GLU A 779 29.79 22.57 55.04
N TYR A 780 30.05 21.33 55.45
CA TYR A 780 31.21 20.57 54.94
C TYR A 780 31.09 20.21 53.47
N LEU A 781 29.87 19.99 52.95
CA LEU A 781 29.67 19.79 51.51
C LEU A 781 30.01 21.08 50.74
N ALA A 782 29.68 22.25 51.28
CA ALA A 782 30.04 23.53 50.67
C ALA A 782 31.57 23.74 50.65
N ASP A 783 32.27 23.36 51.72
CA ASP A 783 33.74 23.41 51.76
C ASP A 783 34.38 22.44 50.74
N ALA A 784 33.86 21.21 50.63
CA ALA A 784 34.31 20.26 49.63
C ALA A 784 34.08 20.78 48.20
N ARG A 785 32.93 21.39 47.93
CA ARG A 785 32.64 22.02 46.64
C ARG A 785 33.56 23.20 46.33
N ARG A 786 33.83 24.05 47.33
CA ARG A 786 34.77 25.18 47.18
C ARG A 786 36.16 24.66 46.83
N PHE A 787 36.63 23.63 47.52
CA PHE A 787 37.92 23.01 47.22
C PHE A 787 37.97 22.45 45.79
N ILE A 788 36.94 21.71 45.35
CA ILE A 788 36.88 21.19 43.97
C ILE A 788 36.90 22.35 42.97
N ALA A 789 36.14 23.42 43.24
CA ALA A 789 36.14 24.60 42.38
C ALA A 789 37.55 25.21 42.26
N GLU A 790 38.24 25.43 43.38
CA GLU A 790 39.61 25.98 43.42
C GLU A 790 40.64 25.08 42.70
N GLN A 791 40.49 23.76 42.80
CA GLN A 791 41.39 22.79 42.16
C GLN A 791 41.08 22.54 40.68
N THR A 792 39.91 22.93 40.19
CA THR A 792 39.48 22.61 38.81
C THR A 792 39.23 23.84 37.94
N PHE A 793 39.07 25.02 38.53
CA PHE A 793 38.77 26.25 37.81
C PHE A 793 39.87 26.62 36.82
N ASP A 794 39.48 26.75 35.55
CA ASP A 794 40.35 27.12 34.41
C ASP A 794 41.58 26.20 34.23
N ARG A 795 41.48 24.94 34.68
CA ARG A 795 42.55 23.94 34.54
C ARG A 795 42.15 22.84 33.56
N GLN A 796 43.10 22.46 32.71
CA GLN A 796 43.00 21.25 31.91
C GLN A 796 43.48 20.07 32.77
N LEU A 797 42.60 19.10 32.99
CA LEU A 797 42.83 17.96 33.87
C LEU A 797 42.77 16.66 33.06
N VAL A 798 43.25 15.57 33.64
CA VAL A 798 43.07 14.22 33.09
C VAL A 798 42.10 13.44 33.97
N ALA A 799 40.97 13.04 33.41
CA ALA A 799 40.04 12.12 34.06
C ALA A 799 40.42 10.68 33.72
N ASN A 800 40.71 9.86 34.73
CA ASN A 800 40.64 8.41 34.59
C ASN A 800 39.19 7.95 34.79
N VAL A 801 38.56 7.39 33.77
CA VAL A 801 37.18 6.89 33.83
C VAL A 801 37.16 5.49 34.43
N GLU A 802 36.81 5.40 35.71
CA GLU A 802 36.76 4.13 36.45
C GLU A 802 35.50 3.32 36.11
N HIS A 803 34.39 4.01 35.85
CA HIS A 803 33.11 3.38 35.51
C HIS A 803 32.20 4.34 34.74
N VAL A 804 31.36 3.79 33.87
CA VAL A 804 30.28 4.53 33.19
C VAL A 804 28.96 3.88 33.53
N THR A 805 28.06 4.64 34.15
CA THR A 805 26.71 4.18 34.48
C THR A 805 25.89 3.91 33.21
N PRO A 806 24.84 3.05 33.26
CA PRO A 806 23.94 2.84 32.13
C PRO A 806 23.30 4.12 31.59
N GLU A 807 23.12 5.14 32.44
CA GLU A 807 22.56 6.45 32.10
C GLU A 807 23.60 7.39 31.47
N GLY A 808 24.88 7.00 31.42
CA GLY A 808 25.97 7.74 30.79
C GLY A 808 26.79 8.64 31.72
N THR A 809 26.49 8.67 33.03
CA THR A 809 27.30 9.39 34.02
C THR A 809 28.65 8.71 34.23
N LEU A 810 29.74 9.48 34.15
CA LEU A 810 31.12 9.03 34.33
C LEU A 810 31.49 9.04 35.83
N SER A 811 32.06 7.96 36.34
CA SER A 811 32.74 7.95 37.65
C SER A 811 34.24 8.12 37.40
N ILE A 812 34.82 9.23 37.85
CA ILE A 812 36.15 9.66 37.44
C ILE A 812 37.12 9.90 38.61
N THR A 813 38.38 9.55 38.40
CA THR A 813 39.50 10.02 39.23
C THR A 813 40.19 11.15 38.49
N LEU A 814 40.24 12.35 39.07
CA LEU A 814 40.82 13.54 38.44
C LEU A 814 42.29 13.72 38.80
N LEU A 815 43.11 13.90 37.77
CA LEU A 815 44.55 14.13 37.87
C LEU A 815 44.88 15.51 37.30
N ASP A 816 45.75 16.24 37.99
CA ASP A 816 46.35 17.45 37.48
C ASP A 816 47.68 17.07 36.80
N PRO A 817 47.83 17.23 35.47
CA PRO A 817 49.07 16.91 34.77
C PRO A 817 50.34 17.54 35.37
N SER A 818 50.19 18.65 36.10
CA SER A 818 51.30 19.39 36.69
C SER A 818 51.72 18.85 38.06
N ASN A 819 50.82 18.15 38.76
CA ASN A 819 50.96 17.82 40.18
C ASN A 819 50.72 16.33 40.51
N SER A 820 50.13 15.56 39.59
CA SER A 820 49.78 14.14 39.79
C SER A 820 50.65 13.20 38.94
N GLU A 821 51.54 12.45 39.58
CA GLU A 821 52.33 11.38 38.94
C GLU A 821 51.60 10.02 38.96
N ASN A 822 50.69 9.84 39.92
CA ASN A 822 49.89 8.64 40.09
C ASN A 822 48.53 8.96 40.72
N LEU A 823 47.69 7.94 40.89
CA LEU A 823 46.31 8.10 41.36
C LEU A 823 46.19 8.45 42.85
N GLU A 824 47.24 8.26 43.65
CA GLU A 824 47.28 8.64 45.07
C GLU A 824 47.52 10.15 45.25
N GLN A 825 47.93 10.83 44.18
CA GLN A 825 48.07 12.28 44.07
C GLN A 825 46.92 12.91 43.25
N SER A 826 45.77 12.22 43.17
CA SER A 826 44.58 12.73 42.50
C SER A 826 43.85 13.76 43.36
N ILE A 827 43.07 14.64 42.73
CA ILE A 827 42.18 15.58 43.43
C ILE A 827 41.19 14.81 44.34
N ASN A 828 40.80 13.59 43.95
CA ASN A 828 39.98 12.70 44.77
C ASN A 828 40.70 12.31 46.07
N ALA A 829 42.00 12.01 46.01
CA ALA A 829 42.82 11.69 47.16
C ALA A 829 43.05 12.92 48.06
N ASP A 830 43.23 14.10 47.47
CA ASP A 830 43.36 15.36 48.21
C ASP A 830 42.09 15.69 49.01
N LEU A 831 40.91 15.48 48.42
CA LEU A 831 39.64 15.63 49.14
C LEU A 831 39.54 14.73 50.38
N VAL A 832 40.02 13.49 50.29
CA VAL A 832 40.02 12.57 51.43
C VAL A 832 41.07 12.99 52.46
N ARG A 833 42.27 13.39 52.01
CA ARG A 833 43.38 13.83 52.88
C ARG A 833 43.08 15.11 53.66
N GLU A 834 42.31 16.03 53.08
CA GLU A 834 41.87 17.26 53.75
C GLU A 834 40.60 17.07 54.60
N GLY A 835 40.05 15.86 54.68
CA GLY A 835 38.83 15.57 55.43
C GLY A 835 37.56 16.20 54.82
N LEU A 836 37.58 16.48 53.52
CA LEU A 836 36.47 17.08 52.76
C LEU A 836 35.57 16.02 52.10
N ALA A 837 36.06 14.79 51.95
CA ALA A 837 35.29 13.61 51.58
C ALA A 837 35.82 12.38 52.34
N MET A 838 35.05 11.30 52.37
CA MET A 838 35.47 10.00 52.94
C MET A 838 35.37 8.88 51.91
N VAL A 839 35.98 7.73 52.16
CA VAL A 839 35.81 6.56 51.29
C VAL A 839 34.38 6.00 51.47
N PRO A 840 33.66 5.66 50.39
CA PRO A 840 32.29 5.14 50.50
C PRO A 840 32.22 3.90 51.39
N ARG A 841 31.38 3.95 52.44
CA ARG A 841 31.20 2.81 53.37
C ARG A 841 30.60 1.58 52.68
N LYS A 842 29.75 1.80 51.68
CA LYS A 842 29.12 0.75 50.88
C LYS A 842 29.64 0.81 49.45
N LEU A 843 30.73 0.08 49.20
CA LEU A 843 31.30 -0.04 47.86
C LEU A 843 30.34 -0.75 46.91
N LYS A 844 30.13 -0.15 45.73
CA LYS A 844 29.48 -0.76 44.58
C LYS A 844 30.33 -1.92 44.06
N ALA A 845 29.72 -2.82 43.30
CA ALA A 845 30.40 -4.01 42.79
C ALA A 845 31.69 -3.69 42.01
N TRP A 846 31.69 -2.62 41.22
CA TRP A 846 32.87 -2.18 40.45
C TRP A 846 33.91 -1.43 41.29
N GLU A 847 33.52 -0.82 42.43
CA GLU A 847 34.48 -0.15 43.32
C GLU A 847 35.32 -1.17 44.09
N ARG A 848 34.76 -2.36 44.36
CA ARG A 848 35.47 -3.45 45.07
C ARG A 848 36.65 -4.02 44.29
N SER A 849 36.62 -3.94 42.96
CA SER A 849 37.76 -4.36 42.13
C SER A 849 38.94 -3.37 42.15
N ALA A 850 38.79 -2.19 42.75
CA ALA A 850 39.86 -1.20 42.91
C ALA A 850 40.52 -1.26 44.31
N GLY A 851 40.79 -2.48 44.79
CA GLY A 851 41.26 -2.75 46.16
C GLY A 851 42.47 -1.91 46.58
N ASP A 852 43.47 -1.79 45.72
CA ASP A 852 44.69 -1.02 46.02
C ASP A 852 44.40 0.48 46.18
N THR A 853 43.62 1.07 45.27
CA THR A 853 43.25 2.49 45.31
C THR A 853 42.37 2.80 46.52
N ILE A 854 41.40 1.94 46.82
CA ILE A 854 40.57 2.05 48.04
C ILE A 854 41.44 1.92 49.30
N GLY A 855 42.41 1.00 49.31
CA GLY A 855 43.34 0.81 50.41
C GLY A 855 44.17 2.06 50.69
N SER A 856 44.71 2.71 49.66
CA SER A 856 45.47 3.96 49.79
C SER A 856 44.58 5.12 50.26
N LEU A 857 43.37 5.28 49.72
CA LEU A 857 42.44 6.32 50.15
C LEU A 857 42.00 6.14 51.61
N LYS A 858 41.79 4.90 52.08
CA LYS A 858 41.47 4.64 53.49
C LYS A 858 42.59 5.05 54.44
N LYS A 859 43.86 4.90 54.04
CA LYS A 859 44.99 5.40 54.85
C LYS A 859 44.98 6.92 54.97
N LEU A 860 44.66 7.63 53.88
CA LEU A 860 44.51 9.08 53.89
C LEU A 860 43.31 9.54 54.74
N GLU A 861 42.22 8.77 54.72
CA GLU A 861 41.05 9.04 55.56
C GLU A 861 41.39 8.91 57.06
N GLU A 862 42.10 7.85 57.45
CA GLU A 862 42.54 7.68 58.84
C GLU A 862 43.52 8.79 59.28
N GLU A 863 44.43 9.22 58.39
CA GLU A 863 45.29 10.38 58.66
C GLU A 863 44.47 11.65 58.89
N ALA A 864 43.46 11.90 58.06
CA ALA A 864 42.59 13.07 58.20
C ALA A 864 41.78 13.03 59.51
N LYS A 865 41.37 11.84 59.97
CA LYS A 865 40.71 11.64 61.27
C LYS A 865 41.64 11.91 62.44
N GLU A 866 42.85 11.33 62.43
CA GLU A 866 43.86 11.53 63.48
C GLU A 866 44.23 13.01 63.64
N GLN A 867 44.33 13.72 62.51
CA GLN A 867 44.68 15.13 62.47
C GLN A 867 43.48 16.07 62.57
N ARG A 868 42.25 15.54 62.72
CA ARG A 868 41.01 16.30 62.88
C ARG A 868 40.77 17.33 61.77
N ARG A 869 41.06 16.96 60.52
CA ARG A 869 40.88 17.82 59.35
C ARG A 869 39.43 17.80 58.85
N GLY A 870 38.93 18.93 58.36
CA GLY A 870 37.62 19.04 57.72
C GLY A 870 36.48 18.50 58.58
N MET A 871 35.71 17.55 58.03
CA MET A 871 34.52 16.98 58.69
C MET A 871 34.82 16.21 59.99
N TRP A 872 36.09 15.96 60.31
CA TRP A 872 36.54 15.20 61.49
C TRP A 872 36.92 16.10 62.68
N GLU A 873 36.76 17.42 62.59
CA GLU A 873 37.22 18.38 63.61
C GLU A 873 36.61 18.15 65.01
N TYR A 874 35.39 17.59 65.06
CA TYR A 874 34.64 17.29 66.28
C TYR A 874 34.64 15.81 66.69
N GLY A 875 35.38 14.95 66.00
CA GLY A 875 35.43 13.50 66.25
C GLY A 875 35.04 12.66 65.04
N ASP A 876 35.01 11.33 65.20
CA ASP A 876 34.66 10.42 64.10
C ASP A 876 33.12 10.42 63.89
N ILE A 877 32.67 11.07 62.80
CA ILE A 877 31.26 11.10 62.38
C ILE A 877 30.72 9.73 61.91
N THR A 878 31.53 8.68 62.05
CA THR A 878 31.23 7.30 61.67
C THR A 878 30.82 6.42 62.84
N GLU A 879 31.04 6.85 64.08
CA GLU A 879 30.86 6.02 65.27
C GLU A 879 29.48 6.13 65.93
N ASP A 880 28.58 6.99 65.41
CA ASP A 880 27.18 7.14 65.87
C ASP A 880 26.14 6.40 65.02
#